data_AF-A0A195FC73-F1
#
_entry.id   AF-A0A195FC73-F1
#
_cell.length_a   1.000
_cell.length_b   1.000
_cell.length_c   1.000
_cell.angle_alpha   90.00
_cell.angle_beta   90.00
_cell.angle_gamma   90.00
#
_symmetry.space_group_name_H-M   'P 1'
#
loop_
_entity.id
_entity.type
_entity.pdbx_description
1 polymer ?
#
loop_
_entity_poly.entity_id
_entity_poly.type
_entity_poly.pdbx_seq_one_letter_code
_entity_poly.pdbx_strand_id
1 'polypeptide(L)'
;MAQCIQKLVNITELYAEMEKYKPTGDLDIVFREYCSKRQSMRTCVSNFTNTIEVCLDEKMRENKKIVMNITDSLLEFVCYKEGDRIALFISAGGPECFESKTQEVLDCANKTFGNVSTSPKLDFPFGSESFSAWEFSPKECSLSVREEETYVCLMHYRDINKFQTCVVAELEKCPDPTPANIMDSVFNFIKRATPCGNILAESAAATGTLSSASHVSALTIIATLSTVLSFVTSYSGKRAEFTSDEDSINNDACSETSGQSDNRSVLEDANDNEVDELAQQEAFEEKVKEAIDGLTQKSAKGRIICFNGIEKIFAIKYIPDFVEDRKMTITDAVERGLKKGRGDEQSTAARLSTLLCVQLGAFKSAEMVCRDLKSILTFIANDNTASVHARAECCWALAMNQFLSGNDTTDTMEIAQLLSSIFSGSYLKGNGAIANISPDVAALHVAAISSWTLLLTVLSSADIYNLLASGRTNSYMPSLNRLRELLKSPHLDVRLSAGEALAVIFELGRDFSCDYEQNWALDLIEILKELATDSNKYRAKKDRKQQRANFRDILRYIEEDIVPEMHVRFGQEILYLGGWCARTQYNACCRLLGTGINFHLAENQLLREIFHLGNKVLPPPVTIKTSKLERTLMNAAAFKARTIQRNKNRDKRSAAMAP
;
A
#
# COMPACT_ATOMS: atom_id res chain seq x y z
N MET A 1 -32.96 -19.38 -19.17
CA MET A 1 -31.86 -20.00 -18.40
C MET A 1 -32.37 -21.03 -17.39
N ALA A 2 -33.12 -20.62 -16.36
CA ALA A 2 -33.58 -21.48 -15.24
C ALA A 2 -34.09 -22.87 -15.65
N GLN A 3 -35.09 -22.96 -16.55
CA GLN A 3 -35.66 -24.23 -17.03
C GLN A 3 -34.68 -25.19 -17.73
N CYS A 4 -33.50 -24.70 -18.17
CA CYS A 4 -32.45 -25.53 -18.76
C CYS A 4 -31.55 -26.12 -17.66
N ILE A 5 -31.22 -25.32 -16.64
CA ILE A 5 -30.39 -25.73 -15.50
C ILE A 5 -31.18 -26.70 -14.59
N GLN A 6 -32.46 -26.41 -14.34
CA GLN A 6 -33.35 -27.25 -13.51
C GLN A 6 -33.59 -28.65 -14.11
N LYS A 7 -33.35 -28.85 -15.41
CA LYS A 7 -33.37 -30.17 -16.08
C LYS A 7 -32.05 -30.94 -15.99
N LEU A 8 -30.97 -30.29 -15.55
CA LEU A 8 -29.64 -30.90 -15.41
C LEU A 8 -29.28 -31.15 -13.95
N VAL A 9 -29.75 -30.28 -13.05
CA VAL A 9 -29.56 -30.38 -11.60
C VAL A 9 -30.91 -30.13 -10.93
N ASN A 10 -31.50 -31.19 -10.38
CA ASN A 10 -32.63 -31.08 -9.47
C ASN A 10 -32.09 -30.85 -8.05
N ILE A 11 -32.15 -29.61 -7.58
CA ILE A 11 -31.49 -29.17 -6.35
C ILE A 11 -32.01 -29.93 -5.12
N THR A 12 -33.32 -30.18 -5.04
CA THR A 12 -33.94 -30.92 -3.93
C THR A 12 -33.51 -32.39 -3.88
N GLU A 13 -33.30 -33.00 -5.04
CA GLU A 13 -32.84 -34.39 -5.17
C GLU A 13 -31.34 -34.50 -4.84
N LEU A 14 -30.52 -33.56 -5.32
CA LEU A 14 -29.10 -33.44 -4.97
C LEU A 14 -28.90 -33.30 -3.45
N TYR A 15 -29.68 -32.45 -2.76
CA TYR A 15 -29.61 -32.33 -1.30
C TYR A 15 -29.99 -33.64 -0.58
N ALA A 16 -31.01 -34.36 -1.06
CA ALA A 16 -31.42 -35.64 -0.49
C ALA A 16 -30.37 -36.75 -0.69
N GLU A 17 -29.67 -36.75 -1.83
CA GLU A 17 -28.53 -37.64 -2.07
C GLU A 17 -27.30 -37.26 -1.23
N MET A 18 -27.01 -35.96 -1.09
CA MET A 18 -25.92 -35.47 -0.24
C MET A 18 -26.10 -35.91 1.20
N GLU A 19 -27.24 -35.66 1.85
CA GLU A 19 -27.48 -36.07 3.25
C GLU A 19 -27.45 -37.59 3.45
N LYS A 20 -27.73 -38.38 2.40
CA LYS A 20 -27.62 -39.85 2.43
C LYS A 20 -26.16 -40.35 2.42
N TYR A 21 -25.25 -39.69 1.69
CA TYR A 21 -23.84 -40.10 1.58
C TYR A 21 -22.87 -39.29 2.48
N LYS A 22 -23.33 -38.17 3.07
CA LYS A 22 -22.62 -37.38 4.10
C LYS A 22 -22.04 -38.22 5.26
N PRO A 23 -22.74 -39.23 5.84
CA PRO A 23 -22.19 -40.01 6.95
C PRO A 23 -21.25 -41.15 6.54
N THR A 24 -21.21 -41.57 5.27
CA THR A 24 -20.27 -42.62 4.80
C THR A 24 -19.00 -42.04 4.19
N GLY A 25 -19.04 -40.79 3.74
CA GLY A 25 -17.90 -40.08 3.12
C GLY A 25 -17.85 -40.19 1.59
N ASP A 26 -18.75 -40.98 0.98
CA ASP A 26 -18.78 -41.26 -0.47
C ASP A 26 -19.48 -40.16 -1.30
N LEU A 27 -19.34 -38.89 -0.89
CA LEU A 27 -19.95 -37.74 -1.58
C LEU A 27 -19.37 -37.54 -3.00
N ASP A 28 -18.15 -38.03 -3.26
CA ASP A 28 -17.52 -38.05 -4.58
C ASP A 28 -18.37 -38.81 -5.62
N ILE A 29 -19.04 -39.89 -5.20
CA ILE A 29 -19.90 -40.70 -6.08
C ILE A 29 -21.06 -39.87 -6.64
N VAL A 30 -21.68 -39.05 -5.79
CA VAL A 30 -22.79 -38.16 -6.15
C VAL A 30 -22.29 -37.08 -7.11
N PHE A 31 -21.25 -36.34 -6.73
CA PHE A 31 -20.75 -35.24 -7.55
C PHE A 31 -20.18 -35.69 -8.90
N ARG A 32 -19.62 -36.89 -9.00
CA ARG A 32 -19.16 -37.49 -10.26
C ARG A 32 -20.28 -37.58 -11.30
N GLU A 33 -21.50 -37.95 -10.89
CA GLU A 33 -22.62 -38.02 -11.83
C GLU A 33 -23.01 -36.62 -12.35
N TYR A 34 -23.14 -35.64 -11.46
CA TYR A 34 -23.48 -34.27 -11.87
C TYR A 34 -22.37 -33.60 -12.68
N CYS A 35 -21.10 -33.86 -12.36
CA CYS A 35 -19.96 -33.37 -13.12
C CYS A 35 -19.81 -34.01 -14.52
N SER A 36 -20.35 -35.20 -14.75
CA SER A 36 -20.46 -35.76 -16.10
C SER A 36 -21.35 -34.89 -17.03
N LYS A 37 -22.33 -34.17 -16.45
CA LYS A 37 -23.31 -33.32 -17.16
C LYS A 37 -22.76 -31.93 -17.51
N ARG A 38 -21.48 -31.62 -17.20
CA ARG A 38 -20.82 -30.31 -17.40
C ARG A 38 -20.98 -29.72 -18.81
N GLN A 39 -20.90 -30.55 -19.85
CA GLN A 39 -20.99 -30.10 -21.24
C GLN A 39 -22.41 -29.64 -21.60
N SER A 40 -23.43 -30.27 -21.03
CA SER A 40 -24.83 -29.87 -21.16
C SER A 40 -25.09 -28.54 -20.43
N MET A 41 -24.47 -28.33 -19.27
CA MET A 41 -24.57 -27.06 -18.53
C MET A 41 -23.90 -25.90 -19.31
N ARG A 42 -22.70 -26.13 -19.87
CA ARG A 42 -22.04 -25.19 -20.82
C ARG A 42 -22.95 -24.84 -22.00
N THR A 43 -23.70 -25.83 -22.51
CA THR A 43 -24.65 -25.64 -23.62
C THR A 43 -25.87 -24.82 -23.21
N CYS A 44 -26.40 -24.98 -21.99
CA CYS A 44 -27.47 -24.12 -21.46
C CYS A 44 -27.03 -22.65 -21.35
N VAL A 45 -25.81 -22.37 -20.86
CA VAL A 45 -25.27 -21.00 -20.75
C VAL A 45 -25.00 -20.39 -22.13
N SER A 46 -24.43 -21.19 -23.05
CA SER A 46 -24.20 -20.77 -24.44
C SER A 46 -25.51 -20.43 -25.16
N ASN A 47 -26.53 -21.31 -25.10
CA ASN A 47 -27.82 -21.04 -25.74
C ASN A 47 -28.53 -19.80 -25.17
N PHE A 48 -28.41 -19.56 -23.85
CA PHE A 48 -28.96 -18.37 -23.22
C PHE A 48 -28.24 -17.08 -23.66
N THR A 49 -26.90 -17.08 -23.65
CA THR A 49 -26.11 -15.93 -24.13
C THR A 49 -26.31 -15.68 -25.62
N ASN A 50 -26.43 -16.71 -26.46
CA ASN A 50 -26.82 -16.59 -27.88
C ASN A 50 -28.23 -16.02 -28.07
N THR A 51 -29.16 -16.28 -27.14
CA THR A 51 -30.54 -15.74 -27.23
C THR A 51 -30.55 -14.24 -26.95
N ILE A 52 -29.75 -13.79 -25.97
CA ILE A 52 -29.65 -12.37 -25.60
C ILE A 52 -28.79 -11.58 -26.61
N GLU A 53 -27.87 -12.23 -27.33
CA GLU A 53 -26.98 -11.63 -28.36
C GLU A 53 -27.70 -10.87 -29.50
N VAL A 54 -28.99 -11.15 -29.73
CA VAL A 54 -29.85 -10.44 -30.69
C VAL A 54 -30.29 -9.07 -30.15
N CYS A 55 -30.25 -8.88 -28.83
CA CYS A 55 -30.60 -7.65 -28.11
C CYS A 55 -29.36 -6.88 -27.61
N LEU A 56 -28.16 -7.23 -28.09
CA LEU A 56 -26.88 -6.64 -27.66
C LEU A 56 -26.14 -5.99 -28.83
N ASP A 57 -25.59 -4.80 -28.59
CA ASP A 57 -24.70 -4.09 -29.52
C ASP A 57 -23.39 -4.84 -29.76
N GLU A 58 -22.71 -4.55 -30.88
CA GLU A 58 -21.49 -5.25 -31.31
C GLU A 58 -20.39 -5.28 -30.25
N LYS A 59 -20.22 -4.22 -29.44
CA LYS A 59 -19.25 -4.18 -28.34
C LYS A 59 -19.66 -5.07 -27.14
N MET A 60 -20.95 -5.22 -26.84
CA MET A 60 -21.41 -6.13 -25.78
C MET A 60 -21.25 -7.60 -26.15
N ARG A 61 -21.18 -7.91 -27.46
CA ARG A 61 -20.94 -9.27 -27.98
C ARG A 61 -19.57 -9.84 -27.57
N GLU A 62 -18.61 -9.00 -27.18
CA GLU A 62 -17.29 -9.44 -26.67
C GLU A 62 -17.35 -9.97 -25.24
N ASN A 63 -18.18 -9.39 -24.37
CA ASN A 63 -18.38 -9.82 -22.98
C ASN A 63 -18.90 -11.27 -22.87
N LYS A 64 -19.53 -11.78 -23.94
CA LYS A 64 -19.90 -13.20 -24.09
C LYS A 64 -18.71 -14.13 -23.85
N LYS A 65 -17.51 -13.78 -24.33
CA LYS A 65 -16.29 -14.57 -24.10
C LYS A 65 -15.89 -14.57 -22.63
N ILE A 66 -16.03 -13.44 -21.93
CA ILE A 66 -15.72 -13.32 -20.50
C ILE A 66 -16.67 -14.18 -19.67
N VAL A 67 -17.99 -14.08 -19.93
CA VAL A 67 -19.01 -14.91 -19.25
C VAL A 67 -18.76 -16.40 -19.49
N MET A 68 -18.42 -16.80 -20.72
CA MET A 68 -18.08 -18.20 -21.03
C MET A 68 -16.75 -18.64 -20.38
N ASN A 69 -15.72 -17.78 -20.34
CA ASN A 69 -14.44 -18.09 -19.68
C ASN A 69 -14.60 -18.25 -18.16
N ILE A 70 -15.41 -17.39 -17.52
CA ILE A 70 -15.75 -17.50 -16.10
C ILE A 70 -16.53 -18.80 -15.86
N THR A 71 -17.57 -19.06 -16.66
CA THR A 71 -18.37 -20.30 -16.60
C THR A 71 -17.49 -21.55 -16.73
N ASP A 72 -16.59 -21.57 -17.71
CA ASP A 72 -15.66 -22.66 -17.96
C ASP A 72 -14.69 -22.86 -16.80
N SER A 73 -14.10 -21.78 -16.30
CA SER A 73 -13.16 -21.80 -15.17
C SER A 73 -13.82 -22.35 -13.90
N LEU A 74 -15.09 -22.01 -13.66
CA LEU A 74 -15.84 -22.49 -12.50
C LEU A 74 -16.27 -23.96 -12.63
N LEU A 75 -16.71 -24.38 -13.82
CA LEU A 75 -17.03 -25.77 -14.12
C LEU A 75 -15.80 -26.69 -14.05
N GLU A 76 -14.67 -26.27 -14.61
CA GLU A 76 -13.39 -26.97 -14.49
C GLU A 76 -12.98 -27.11 -13.03
N PHE A 77 -13.22 -26.06 -12.24
CA PHE A 77 -12.78 -26.03 -10.88
C PHE A 77 -13.55 -26.99 -9.97
N VAL A 78 -14.90 -27.01 -9.99
CA VAL A 78 -15.68 -27.92 -9.13
C VAL A 78 -15.52 -29.36 -9.55
N CYS A 79 -15.59 -29.60 -10.86
CA CYS A 79 -15.42 -30.93 -11.41
C CYS A 79 -13.95 -31.35 -11.49
N TYR A 80 -13.07 -30.64 -10.79
CA TYR A 80 -11.71 -31.08 -10.51
C TYR A 80 -11.75 -32.38 -9.72
N LYS A 81 -11.17 -33.43 -10.30
CA LYS A 81 -11.27 -34.81 -9.82
C LYS A 81 -12.72 -35.21 -9.50
N GLU A 82 -13.61 -34.96 -10.46
CA GLU A 82 -15.00 -35.46 -10.46
C GLU A 82 -15.89 -34.94 -9.31
N GLY A 83 -15.41 -34.07 -8.42
CA GLY A 83 -16.20 -33.49 -7.33
C GLY A 83 -15.50 -33.36 -5.97
N ASP A 84 -14.27 -33.88 -5.82
CA ASP A 84 -13.49 -33.88 -4.56
C ASP A 84 -13.62 -32.57 -3.74
N ARG A 85 -13.56 -31.43 -4.43
CA ARG A 85 -13.46 -30.12 -3.79
C ARG A 85 -14.78 -29.59 -3.22
N ILE A 86 -15.92 -29.95 -3.82
CA ILE A 86 -17.24 -29.59 -3.28
C ILE A 86 -17.65 -30.57 -2.17
N ALA A 87 -17.30 -31.86 -2.31
CA ALA A 87 -17.44 -32.85 -1.23
C ALA A 87 -16.71 -32.44 0.05
N LEU A 88 -15.48 -31.88 -0.07
CA LEU A 88 -14.69 -31.40 1.07
C LEU A 88 -15.29 -30.15 1.74
N PHE A 89 -15.89 -29.24 0.97
CA PHE A 89 -16.59 -28.07 1.53
C PHE A 89 -17.80 -28.48 2.38
N ILE A 90 -18.55 -29.47 1.91
CA ILE A 90 -19.77 -29.97 2.58
C ILE A 90 -19.42 -30.78 3.84
N SER A 91 -18.38 -31.62 3.80
CA SER A 91 -17.96 -32.40 4.97
C SER A 91 -17.34 -31.56 6.08
N ALA A 92 -16.81 -30.36 5.75
CA ALA A 92 -16.32 -29.37 6.71
C ALA A 92 -17.41 -28.43 7.26
N GLY A 93 -18.71 -28.68 7.00
CA GLY A 93 -19.82 -27.84 7.48
C GLY A 93 -19.91 -26.46 6.80
N GLY A 94 -19.42 -26.35 5.56
CA GLY A 94 -19.44 -25.12 4.78
C GLY A 94 -20.83 -24.50 4.57
N PRO A 95 -21.85 -25.26 4.15
CA PRO A 95 -23.23 -24.75 4.01
C PRO A 95 -23.77 -24.16 5.33
N GLU A 96 -23.59 -24.87 6.43
CA GLU A 96 -24.04 -24.48 7.77
C GLU A 96 -23.30 -23.21 8.27
N CYS A 97 -22.00 -23.10 7.99
CA CYS A 97 -21.21 -21.89 8.23
C CYS A 97 -21.75 -20.68 7.44
N PHE A 98 -22.01 -20.82 6.14
CA PHE A 98 -22.55 -19.75 5.30
C PHE A 98 -23.97 -19.33 5.69
N GLU A 99 -24.85 -20.28 6.03
CA GLU A 99 -26.19 -19.99 6.54
C GLU A 99 -26.10 -19.17 7.83
N SER A 100 -25.20 -19.53 8.76
CA SER A 100 -24.96 -18.79 10.00
C SER A 100 -24.34 -17.40 9.81
N LYS A 101 -23.74 -17.11 8.64
CA LYS A 101 -23.02 -15.86 8.31
C LYS A 101 -23.64 -15.05 7.16
N THR A 102 -24.86 -15.38 6.76
CA THR A 102 -25.53 -14.76 5.61
C THR A 102 -25.70 -13.24 5.79
N GLN A 103 -25.98 -12.76 7.00
CA GLN A 103 -26.17 -11.33 7.26
C GLN A 103 -24.84 -10.55 7.22
N GLU A 104 -23.76 -11.11 7.76
CA GLU A 104 -22.44 -10.49 7.73
C GLU A 104 -21.84 -10.46 6.32
N VAL A 105 -22.11 -11.49 5.50
CA VAL A 105 -21.75 -11.51 4.07
C VAL A 105 -22.56 -10.48 3.27
N LEU A 106 -23.85 -10.29 3.59
CA LEU A 106 -24.66 -9.20 3.03
C LEU A 106 -24.09 -7.82 3.43
N ASP A 107 -23.67 -7.65 4.67
CA ASP A 107 -23.05 -6.40 5.14
C ASP A 107 -21.71 -6.16 4.43
N CYS A 108 -20.90 -7.20 4.16
CA CYS A 108 -19.71 -7.10 3.32
C CYS A 108 -20.05 -6.65 1.89
N ALA A 109 -21.13 -7.16 1.30
CA ALA A 109 -21.58 -6.75 -0.05
C ALA A 109 -22.05 -5.29 -0.06
N ASN A 110 -22.89 -4.89 0.90
CA ASN A 110 -23.39 -3.52 1.04
C ASN A 110 -22.26 -2.50 1.30
N LYS A 111 -21.27 -2.86 2.13
CA LYS A 111 -20.07 -2.04 2.37
C LYS A 111 -19.17 -1.89 1.14
N THR A 112 -19.17 -2.88 0.24
CA THR A 112 -18.27 -2.87 -0.93
C THR A 112 -18.92 -2.25 -2.18
N PHE A 113 -20.23 -2.47 -2.39
CA PHE A 113 -20.92 -2.08 -3.62
C PHE A 113 -21.98 -0.98 -3.45
N GLY A 114 -22.23 -0.51 -2.21
CA GLY A 114 -23.27 0.47 -1.90
C GLY A 114 -24.68 -0.11 -1.82
N ASN A 115 -25.67 0.72 -1.48
CA ASN A 115 -27.05 0.29 -1.16
C ASN A 115 -27.73 -0.49 -2.30
N VAL A 116 -27.82 -1.83 -2.17
CA VAL A 116 -28.63 -2.73 -3.03
C VAL A 116 -30.13 -2.68 -2.64
N SER A 117 -30.56 -1.62 -1.95
CA SER A 117 -31.82 -1.56 -1.19
C SER A 117 -32.99 -0.92 -1.94
N THR A 118 -33.35 -1.42 -3.13
CA THR A 118 -34.63 -1.08 -3.82
C THR A 118 -35.18 -2.22 -4.70
N SER A 119 -35.41 -3.41 -4.14
CA SER A 119 -36.47 -4.36 -4.57
C SER A 119 -36.58 -5.52 -3.55
N PRO A 120 -37.72 -6.24 -3.47
CA PRO A 120 -38.11 -6.89 -2.22
C PRO A 120 -37.37 -8.21 -1.97
N LYS A 121 -36.94 -8.39 -0.71
CA LYS A 121 -36.37 -9.62 -0.14
C LYS A 121 -35.38 -10.38 -1.03
N LEU A 122 -34.08 -10.21 -0.76
CA LEU A 122 -33.12 -11.30 -1.00
C LEU A 122 -33.39 -12.44 -0.01
N ASP A 123 -34.44 -13.23 -0.27
CA ASP A 123 -34.55 -14.57 0.28
C ASP A 123 -33.51 -15.43 -0.48
N PHE A 124 -32.33 -15.66 0.12
CA PHE A 124 -31.34 -16.60 -0.43
C PHE A 124 -31.97 -18.00 -0.50
N PRO A 125 -31.99 -18.66 -1.67
CA PRO A 125 -32.85 -19.84 -1.88
C PRO A 125 -32.24 -21.12 -1.30
N PHE A 126 -32.36 -21.30 0.02
CA PHE A 126 -32.26 -22.61 0.67
C PHE A 126 -33.63 -23.31 0.81
N GLY A 127 -34.74 -22.65 0.42
CA GLY A 127 -36.09 -23.20 0.37
C GLY A 127 -36.57 -23.47 -1.06
N SER A 128 -37.22 -24.62 -1.28
CA SER A 128 -37.60 -25.12 -2.62
C SER A 128 -38.81 -24.44 -3.29
N GLU A 129 -39.27 -23.27 -2.82
CA GLU A 129 -40.49 -22.59 -3.31
C GLU A 129 -40.33 -21.07 -3.53
N SER A 130 -39.46 -20.65 -4.47
CA SER A 130 -39.65 -19.35 -5.16
C SER A 130 -38.85 -19.25 -6.46
N PHE A 131 -39.48 -19.54 -7.60
CA PHE A 131 -38.88 -19.35 -8.94
C PHE A 131 -39.78 -18.55 -9.90
N SER A 132 -40.79 -17.85 -9.36
CA SER A 132 -41.87 -17.22 -10.13
C SER A 132 -42.04 -15.74 -9.82
N ALA A 133 -41.01 -14.92 -10.08
CA ALA A 133 -41.09 -13.46 -9.92
C ALA A 133 -40.09 -12.64 -10.77
N TRP A 134 -39.84 -13.00 -12.04
CA TRP A 134 -39.18 -12.08 -13.01
C TRP A 134 -39.93 -12.08 -14.34
N GLU A 135 -40.86 -11.13 -14.48
CA GLU A 135 -41.53 -10.82 -15.74
C GLU A 135 -41.00 -9.46 -16.26
N PHE A 136 -40.20 -9.51 -17.32
CA PHE A 136 -39.53 -8.32 -17.87
C PHE A 136 -40.48 -7.60 -18.84
N SER A 137 -40.95 -6.40 -18.48
CA SER A 137 -41.76 -5.56 -19.39
C SER A 137 -40.89 -4.48 -20.07
N PRO A 138 -40.99 -4.30 -21.41
CA PRO A 138 -39.93 -3.62 -22.17
C PRO A 138 -40.17 -2.11 -22.37
N LYS A 139 -40.53 -1.35 -21.31
CA LYS A 139 -41.05 0.02 -21.47
C LYS A 139 -40.27 1.19 -20.86
N GLU A 140 -39.16 0.94 -20.16
CA GLU A 140 -38.31 2.01 -19.63
C GLU A 140 -36.86 1.83 -20.09
N CYS A 141 -36.60 2.24 -21.33
CA CYS A 141 -35.26 2.34 -21.89
C CYS A 141 -35.06 3.76 -22.44
N SER A 142 -34.55 4.66 -21.59
CA SER A 142 -34.13 6.01 -21.99
C SER A 142 -32.84 6.38 -21.25
N LEU A 143 -31.71 6.27 -21.94
CA LEU A 143 -30.40 6.72 -21.48
C LEU A 143 -29.88 7.79 -22.44
N SER A 144 -29.53 8.97 -21.92
CA SER A 144 -28.92 10.07 -22.69
C SER A 144 -27.40 9.97 -22.67
N VAL A 145 -26.75 10.25 -23.80
CA VAL A 145 -25.31 10.07 -24.04
C VAL A 145 -24.53 11.39 -23.98
N ARG A 146 -23.35 11.37 -23.34
CA ARG A 146 -22.09 12.15 -23.56
C ARG A 146 -21.20 11.94 -22.31
N GLU A 147 -19.88 11.85 -22.35
CA GLU A 147 -18.88 11.86 -23.44
C GLU A 147 -17.81 10.76 -23.15
N GLU A 148 -16.90 10.49 -24.08
CA GLU A 148 -16.19 9.20 -24.20
C GLU A 148 -14.95 9.02 -23.28
N GLU A 149 -14.88 7.96 -22.45
CA GLU A 149 -13.69 7.09 -22.19
C GLU A 149 -13.91 5.99 -21.11
N THR A 150 -13.00 4.99 -21.02
CA THR A 150 -13.23 3.70 -20.32
C THR A 150 -12.32 3.48 -19.09
N TYR A 151 -12.90 3.30 -17.90
CA TYR A 151 -12.16 2.95 -16.66
C TYR A 151 -12.66 1.69 -15.93
N VAL A 152 -13.40 0.83 -16.63
CA VAL A 152 -14.23 -0.23 -16.03
C VAL A 152 -13.43 -1.43 -15.48
N CYS A 153 -12.14 -1.60 -15.81
CA CYS A 153 -11.38 -2.81 -15.43
C CYS A 153 -10.71 -2.74 -14.04
N LEU A 154 -10.29 -1.56 -13.58
CA LEU A 154 -9.58 -1.39 -12.31
C LEU A 154 -10.53 -1.43 -11.09
N MET A 155 -11.70 -0.80 -11.20
CA MET A 155 -12.72 -0.81 -10.13
C MET A 155 -13.09 -2.26 -9.73
N HIS A 156 -13.47 -3.09 -10.70
CA HIS A 156 -13.88 -4.48 -10.43
C HIS A 156 -12.80 -5.30 -9.69
N TYR A 157 -11.50 -5.10 -9.95
CA TYR A 157 -10.46 -5.84 -9.24
C TYR A 157 -10.31 -5.38 -7.78
N ARG A 158 -10.32 -4.05 -7.54
CA ARG A 158 -10.21 -3.46 -6.20
C ARG A 158 -11.42 -3.79 -5.33
N ASP A 159 -12.62 -3.77 -5.91
CA ASP A 159 -13.85 -4.09 -5.20
C ASP A 159 -13.99 -5.60 -4.93
N ILE A 160 -13.59 -6.47 -5.88
CA ILE A 160 -13.49 -7.91 -5.62
C ILE A 160 -12.46 -8.21 -4.51
N ASN A 161 -11.34 -7.48 -4.44
CA ASN A 161 -10.39 -7.61 -3.32
C ASN A 161 -11.02 -7.20 -1.98
N LYS A 162 -11.68 -6.02 -1.91
CA LYS A 162 -12.35 -5.54 -0.69
C LYS A 162 -13.44 -6.51 -0.23
N PHE A 163 -14.27 -7.01 -1.15
CA PHE A 163 -15.33 -7.98 -0.86
C PHE A 163 -14.76 -9.33 -0.40
N GLN A 164 -13.75 -9.86 -1.09
CA GLN A 164 -13.06 -11.09 -0.71
C GLN A 164 -12.49 -11.01 0.71
N THR A 165 -11.71 -9.97 1.01
CA THR A 165 -11.09 -9.81 2.33
C THR A 165 -12.14 -9.75 3.44
N CYS A 166 -13.27 -9.07 3.20
CA CYS A 166 -14.38 -9.01 4.15
C CYS A 166 -15.06 -10.37 4.34
N VAL A 167 -15.43 -11.06 3.25
CA VAL A 167 -16.14 -12.35 3.30
C VAL A 167 -15.26 -13.45 3.91
N VAL A 168 -13.98 -13.51 3.56
CA VAL A 168 -13.04 -14.49 4.12
C VAL A 168 -12.88 -14.27 5.63
N ALA A 169 -12.69 -13.01 6.08
CA ALA A 169 -12.54 -12.69 7.50
C ALA A 169 -13.79 -13.01 8.35
N GLU A 170 -15.00 -12.99 7.78
CA GLU A 170 -16.22 -13.43 8.48
C GLU A 170 -16.37 -14.95 8.53
N LEU A 171 -15.96 -15.66 7.47
CA LEU A 171 -16.00 -17.13 7.39
C LEU A 171 -14.88 -17.79 8.23
N GLU A 172 -13.74 -17.11 8.44
CA GLU A 172 -12.67 -17.57 9.35
C GLU A 172 -13.14 -17.72 10.81
N LYS A 173 -14.29 -17.14 11.16
CA LYS A 173 -14.91 -17.22 12.49
C LYS A 173 -15.75 -18.50 12.68
N CYS A 174 -15.90 -19.33 11.65
CA CYS A 174 -16.57 -20.63 11.76
C CYS A 174 -15.68 -21.68 12.46
N PRO A 175 -16.26 -22.78 13.00
CA PRO A 175 -15.51 -23.79 13.77
C PRO A 175 -14.41 -24.52 12.98
N ASP A 176 -14.57 -24.62 11.66
CA ASP A 176 -13.56 -25.11 10.73
C ASP A 176 -13.19 -23.95 9.77
N PRO A 177 -11.90 -23.63 9.56
CA PRO A 177 -11.48 -22.58 8.62
C PRO A 177 -11.54 -23.02 7.14
N THR A 178 -11.82 -24.28 6.85
CA THR A 178 -11.90 -24.83 5.48
C THR A 178 -12.87 -24.05 4.59
N PRO A 179 -14.10 -23.68 5.00
CA PRO A 179 -15.02 -22.87 4.19
C PRO A 179 -14.45 -21.50 3.79
N ALA A 180 -13.70 -20.84 4.69
CA ALA A 180 -13.09 -19.53 4.43
C ALA A 180 -11.94 -19.62 3.41
N ASN A 181 -11.03 -20.58 3.62
CA ASN A 181 -9.95 -20.90 2.68
C ASN A 181 -10.49 -21.30 1.30
N ILE A 182 -11.61 -22.02 1.30
CA ILE A 182 -12.31 -22.42 0.09
C ILE A 182 -12.88 -21.18 -0.62
N MET A 183 -13.45 -20.22 0.11
CA MET A 183 -14.01 -19.00 -0.46
C MET A 183 -12.94 -18.03 -1.01
N ASP A 184 -11.82 -17.84 -0.31
CA ASP A 184 -10.70 -17.00 -0.76
C ASP A 184 -10.20 -17.39 -2.16
N SER A 185 -10.06 -18.70 -2.35
CA SER A 185 -9.60 -19.26 -3.60
C SER A 185 -10.57 -18.98 -4.77
N VAL A 186 -11.86 -18.65 -4.51
CA VAL A 186 -12.91 -18.51 -5.55
C VAL A 186 -12.67 -17.20 -6.25
N PHE A 187 -12.58 -16.15 -5.43
CA PHE A 187 -12.24 -14.82 -5.86
C PHE A 187 -10.88 -14.84 -6.57
N ASN A 188 -9.90 -15.59 -6.07
CA ASN A 188 -8.61 -15.74 -6.73
C ASN A 188 -8.67 -16.49 -8.09
N PHE A 189 -9.61 -17.43 -8.30
CA PHE A 189 -9.83 -18.09 -9.59
C PHE A 189 -10.64 -17.20 -10.56
N ILE A 190 -11.68 -16.53 -10.06
CA ILE A 190 -12.47 -15.53 -10.80
C ILE A 190 -11.55 -14.41 -11.30
N LYS A 191 -10.71 -13.82 -10.45
CA LYS A 191 -9.71 -12.79 -10.82
C LYS A 191 -8.79 -13.20 -11.98
N ARG A 192 -8.49 -14.50 -12.13
CA ARG A 192 -7.66 -15.04 -13.22
C ARG A 192 -8.45 -15.24 -14.51
N ALA A 193 -9.74 -15.52 -14.42
CA ALA A 193 -10.65 -15.67 -15.55
C ALA A 193 -11.17 -14.31 -16.09
N THR A 194 -11.25 -13.30 -15.21
CA THR A 194 -11.52 -11.90 -15.57
C THR A 194 -10.29 -11.28 -16.25
N PRO A 195 -10.42 -10.58 -17.39
CA PRO A 195 -9.28 -10.12 -18.20
C PRO A 195 -8.44 -8.96 -17.61
N CYS A 196 -8.43 -8.76 -16.30
CA CYS A 196 -7.49 -7.85 -15.63
C CYS A 196 -6.03 -8.35 -15.76
N GLY A 197 -5.83 -9.67 -15.85
CA GLY A 197 -4.49 -10.29 -15.93
C GLY A 197 -3.73 -10.02 -17.23
N ASN A 198 -4.41 -9.83 -18.36
CA ASN A 198 -3.74 -9.62 -19.66
C ASN A 198 -3.15 -8.20 -19.78
N ILE A 199 -3.74 -7.20 -19.12
CA ILE A 199 -3.22 -5.83 -19.12
C ILE A 199 -1.83 -5.76 -18.46
N LEU A 200 -1.57 -6.62 -17.47
CA LEU A 200 -0.24 -6.78 -16.83
C LEU A 200 0.80 -7.51 -17.70
N ALA A 201 0.37 -8.17 -18.78
CA ALA A 201 1.25 -8.91 -19.71
C ALA A 201 1.43 -8.20 -21.06
N GLU A 202 0.40 -7.52 -21.56
CA GLU A 202 0.37 -6.85 -22.86
C GLU A 202 0.87 -5.40 -22.79
N SER A 203 0.95 -4.78 -21.60
CA SER A 203 1.69 -3.52 -21.38
C SER A 203 3.21 -3.64 -21.69
N ALA A 204 3.72 -4.85 -21.93
CA ALA A 204 5.07 -5.11 -22.44
C ALA A 204 5.18 -5.17 -23.98
N ALA A 205 4.08 -5.07 -24.74
CA ALA A 205 4.07 -5.17 -26.19
C ALA A 205 2.90 -4.41 -26.87
N ALA A 206 3.25 -3.51 -27.79
CA ALA A 206 2.40 -2.73 -28.71
C ALA A 206 1.89 -1.36 -28.22
N THR A 207 2.50 -0.33 -28.81
CA THR A 207 1.94 1.01 -29.01
C THR A 207 0.75 0.98 -29.98
N GLY A 208 -0.37 1.64 -29.67
CA GLY A 208 -1.27 2.18 -30.70
C GLY A 208 -2.78 2.14 -30.43
N THR A 209 -3.38 3.35 -30.40
CA THR A 209 -4.79 3.71 -30.69
C THR A 209 -5.93 3.26 -29.76
N LEU A 210 -6.84 4.22 -29.51
CA LEU A 210 -8.00 4.16 -28.62
C LEU A 210 -9.22 3.44 -29.24
N SER A 211 -10.14 2.94 -28.41
CA SER A 211 -11.52 3.45 -28.37
C SER A 211 -12.29 2.94 -27.14
N SER A 212 -13.39 3.61 -26.79
CA SER A 212 -14.08 3.50 -25.50
C SER A 212 -15.36 2.63 -25.49
N ALA A 213 -15.82 2.19 -24.31
CA ALA A 213 -17.15 1.60 -24.08
C ALA A 213 -17.56 1.59 -22.59
N SER A 214 -18.82 1.86 -22.29
CA SER A 214 -19.30 2.20 -20.93
C SER A 214 -20.52 1.38 -20.46
N HIS A 215 -20.72 1.34 -19.13
CA HIS A 215 -21.95 1.09 -18.37
C HIS A 215 -23.03 0.07 -18.84
N VAL A 216 -22.88 -1.23 -18.51
CA VAL A 216 -24.04 -2.12 -18.17
C VAL A 216 -23.73 -3.17 -17.07
N SER A 217 -22.53 -3.18 -16.48
CA SER A 217 -22.02 -4.37 -15.74
C SER A 217 -22.58 -4.62 -14.33
N ALA A 218 -23.23 -3.64 -13.69
CA ALA A 218 -23.58 -3.74 -12.27
C ALA A 218 -24.67 -4.78 -11.94
N LEU A 219 -25.61 -5.04 -12.85
CA LEU A 219 -26.75 -5.94 -12.62
C LEU A 219 -26.49 -7.40 -13.00
N THR A 220 -25.49 -7.67 -13.85
CA THR A 220 -25.18 -9.05 -14.29
C THR A 220 -24.18 -9.74 -13.37
N ILE A 221 -23.31 -9.01 -12.66
CA ILE A 221 -22.34 -9.59 -11.71
C ILE A 221 -23.05 -10.17 -10.47
N ILE A 222 -24.09 -9.50 -9.95
CA ILE A 222 -24.87 -10.01 -8.80
C ILE A 222 -25.66 -11.28 -9.20
N ALA A 223 -26.27 -11.29 -10.39
CA ALA A 223 -27.00 -12.44 -10.91
C ALA A 223 -26.09 -13.64 -11.23
N THR A 224 -24.86 -13.42 -11.70
CA THR A 224 -23.91 -14.53 -11.89
C THR A 224 -23.31 -15.01 -10.57
N LEU A 225 -22.89 -14.14 -9.65
CA LEU A 225 -22.38 -14.58 -8.33
C LEU A 225 -23.40 -15.46 -7.58
N SER A 226 -24.69 -15.14 -7.63
CA SER A 226 -25.74 -15.97 -7.01
C SER A 226 -25.82 -17.39 -7.57
N THR A 227 -25.60 -17.58 -8.87
CA THR A 227 -25.52 -18.91 -9.51
C THR A 227 -24.15 -19.58 -9.41
N VAL A 228 -23.13 -18.84 -9.01
CA VAL A 228 -21.72 -19.26 -9.01
C VAL A 228 -21.23 -19.62 -7.62
N LEU A 229 -21.77 -19.04 -6.54
CA LEU A 229 -21.35 -19.37 -5.17
C LEU A 229 -21.62 -20.84 -4.76
N SER A 230 -22.44 -21.57 -5.52
CA SER A 230 -22.66 -23.01 -5.33
C SER A 230 -21.49 -23.88 -5.83
N PHE A 231 -20.57 -23.31 -6.59
CA PHE A 231 -19.49 -24.01 -7.26
C PHE A 231 -18.17 -23.25 -7.04
N VAL A 232 -17.09 -23.89 -6.52
CA VAL A 232 -15.68 -23.41 -6.33
C VAL A 232 -15.36 -23.05 -4.83
N THR A 233 -14.17 -23.22 -4.19
CA THR A 233 -12.78 -23.60 -4.59
C THR A 233 -11.94 -24.39 -3.55
N SER A 234 -10.98 -25.21 -3.99
CA SER A 234 -9.53 -25.30 -3.64
C SER A 234 -8.90 -25.54 -2.25
N TYR A 235 -7.75 -26.22 -2.35
CA TYR A 235 -6.73 -26.54 -1.35
C TYR A 235 -5.32 -26.07 -1.80
N SER A 236 -4.28 -26.26 -0.96
CA SER A 236 -2.99 -25.51 -0.95
C SER A 236 -1.68 -26.36 -1.07
N GLY A 237 -0.47 -25.72 -1.15
CA GLY A 237 0.81 -26.40 -0.78
C GLY A 237 2.23 -25.85 -1.17
N LYS A 238 2.94 -25.21 -0.20
CA LYS A 238 4.40 -25.28 0.19
C LYS A 238 5.63 -24.72 -0.63
N ARG A 239 6.27 -23.67 -0.02
CA ARG A 239 7.71 -23.42 0.38
C ARG A 239 8.89 -23.23 -0.63
N ALA A 240 9.58 -22.06 -0.57
CA ALA A 240 11.03 -21.81 -0.88
C ALA A 240 11.50 -20.38 -0.42
N GLU A 241 12.80 -20.12 -0.18
CA GLU A 241 13.36 -18.92 0.51
C GLU A 241 14.85 -18.61 0.12
N PHE A 242 15.45 -17.44 0.50
CA PHE A 242 16.89 -16.95 0.39
C PHE A 242 17.40 -16.40 -0.99
N THR A 243 18.43 -15.51 -1.20
CA THR A 243 19.09 -14.35 -0.47
C THR A 243 19.88 -13.42 -1.45
N SER A 244 20.64 -12.41 -0.95
CA SER A 244 21.42 -11.34 -1.65
C SER A 244 22.91 -11.67 -1.98
N ASP A 245 23.68 -10.71 -2.56
CA ASP A 245 24.95 -10.15 -2.00
C ASP A 245 25.92 -9.45 -3.03
N GLU A 246 26.12 -8.13 -2.88
CA GLU A 246 27.33 -7.28 -2.66
C GLU A 246 28.40 -6.91 -3.73
N ASP A 247 28.47 -5.60 -4.08
CA ASP A 247 29.64 -4.65 -4.08
C ASP A 247 29.37 -3.44 -5.04
N SER A 248 29.65 -2.13 -4.77
CA SER A 248 30.01 -1.39 -3.55
C SER A 248 29.83 0.16 -3.72
N ILE A 249 29.44 0.88 -2.65
CA ILE A 249 29.80 2.26 -2.23
C ILE A 249 29.63 3.50 -3.18
N ASN A 250 28.96 4.53 -2.62
CA ASN A 250 28.93 5.99 -2.90
C ASN A 250 27.89 6.60 -3.88
N ASN A 251 26.99 7.41 -3.29
CA ASN A 251 26.31 8.60 -3.81
C ASN A 251 25.96 8.67 -5.33
N ASP A 252 24.73 8.32 -5.67
CA ASP A 252 23.87 9.25 -6.43
C ASP A 252 22.38 8.88 -6.36
N ALA A 253 21.56 9.76 -5.77
CA ALA A 253 20.11 9.62 -5.76
C ALA A 253 19.55 9.75 -7.18
N CYS A 254 19.11 8.64 -7.78
CA CYS A 254 18.49 8.57 -9.11
C CYS A 254 17.76 7.24 -9.27
N SER A 255 16.41 7.22 -9.31
CA SER A 255 15.64 5.95 -9.42
C SER A 255 16.14 5.07 -10.59
N GLU A 256 16.45 3.82 -10.27
CA GLU A 256 16.34 2.66 -11.15
C GLU A 256 15.74 1.53 -10.31
N THR A 257 14.68 0.90 -10.83
CA THR A 257 13.89 -0.09 -10.10
C THR A 257 14.60 -1.45 -10.02
N SER A 258 14.79 -1.94 -8.80
CA SER A 258 15.29 -3.27 -8.42
C SER A 258 16.76 -3.60 -8.71
N GLY A 259 17.51 -3.84 -7.64
CA GLY A 259 18.87 -4.34 -7.63
C GLY A 259 19.28 -4.54 -6.17
N GLN A 260 19.23 -5.80 -5.72
CA GLN A 260 19.50 -6.31 -4.37
C GLN A 260 20.22 -5.35 -3.39
N SER A 261 19.60 -5.14 -2.22
CA SER A 261 20.29 -4.48 -1.11
C SER A 261 21.41 -5.36 -0.60
N ASP A 262 22.48 -4.70 -0.22
CA ASP A 262 23.81 -5.27 -0.15
C ASP A 262 24.22 -5.43 1.32
N ASN A 263 24.60 -6.67 1.67
CA ASN A 263 24.88 -7.13 3.03
C ASN A 263 26.35 -6.91 3.42
N ARG A 264 26.71 -5.69 3.84
CA ARG A 264 27.97 -5.48 4.56
C ARG A 264 27.81 -5.91 6.02
N SER A 265 27.82 -7.22 6.24
CA SER A 265 27.84 -7.79 7.59
C SER A 265 29.09 -7.33 8.34
N VAL A 266 28.88 -6.73 9.51
CA VAL A 266 29.93 -6.68 10.52
C VAL A 266 30.17 -8.13 10.95
N LEU A 267 31.43 -8.57 10.90
CA LEU A 267 31.84 -9.86 11.44
C LEU A 267 31.79 -9.78 12.96
N GLU A 268 30.69 -10.24 13.56
CA GLU A 268 30.72 -10.72 14.94
C GLU A 268 31.33 -12.13 14.93
N ASP A 269 32.64 -12.18 15.15
CA ASP A 269 33.31 -13.40 15.58
C ASP A 269 32.81 -13.73 17.00
N ALA A 270 31.88 -14.68 17.08
CA ALA A 270 31.39 -15.20 18.34
C ALA A 270 32.54 -15.84 19.13
N ASN A 271 32.98 -15.15 20.19
CA ASN A 271 33.97 -15.60 21.16
C ASN A 271 33.38 -15.40 22.58
N ASP A 272 33.70 -16.31 23.51
CA ASP A 272 33.01 -16.44 24.82
C ASP A 272 33.19 -15.22 25.75
N ASN A 273 32.37 -14.17 25.57
CA ASN A 273 32.57 -12.85 26.17
C ASN A 273 31.31 -12.26 26.87
N GLU A 274 30.46 -13.06 27.53
CA GLU A 274 29.29 -12.53 28.31
C GLU A 274 29.68 -11.48 29.39
N VAL A 275 30.94 -11.50 29.85
CA VAL A 275 31.49 -10.52 30.82
C VAL A 275 31.86 -9.18 30.17
N ASP A 276 32.07 -9.16 28.85
CA ASP A 276 32.49 -7.98 28.07
C ASP A 276 31.27 -7.13 27.66
N GLU A 277 30.14 -7.75 27.30
CA GLU A 277 28.92 -7.05 26.88
C GLU A 277 28.37 -6.09 27.95
N LEU A 278 28.36 -6.51 29.22
CA LEU A 278 27.93 -5.67 30.34
C LEU A 278 28.86 -4.46 30.52
N ALA A 279 30.18 -4.67 30.47
CA ALA A 279 31.16 -3.59 30.60
C ALA A 279 31.09 -2.60 29.42
N GLN A 280 30.84 -3.09 28.21
CA GLN A 280 30.63 -2.24 27.02
C GLN A 280 29.33 -1.43 27.12
N GLN A 281 28.26 -2.02 27.68
CA GLN A 281 26.99 -1.34 27.90
C GLN A 281 27.11 -0.26 29.01
N GLU A 282 27.79 -0.55 30.12
CA GLU A 282 28.06 0.44 31.18
C GLU A 282 28.91 1.61 30.68
N ALA A 283 29.99 1.35 29.95
CA ALA A 283 30.84 2.38 29.36
C ALA A 283 30.11 3.22 28.29
N PHE A 284 29.17 2.60 27.55
CA PHE A 284 28.28 3.31 26.63
C PHE A 284 27.32 4.23 27.39
N GLU A 285 26.68 3.75 28.46
CA GLU A 285 25.81 4.57 29.29
C GLU A 285 26.54 5.72 29.98
N GLU A 286 27.77 5.50 30.47
CA GLU A 286 28.61 6.56 31.04
C GLU A 286 28.83 7.68 30.03
N LYS A 287 29.18 7.34 28.79
CA LYS A 287 29.33 8.30 27.69
C LYS A 287 28.03 9.04 27.35
N VAL A 288 26.86 8.41 27.52
CA VAL A 288 25.57 9.11 27.38
C VAL A 288 25.33 10.06 28.56
N LYS A 289 25.66 9.66 29.80
CA LYS A 289 25.57 10.53 31.00
C LYS A 289 26.44 11.79 30.82
N GLU A 290 27.71 11.63 30.44
CA GLU A 290 28.62 12.74 30.14
C GLU A 290 28.07 13.70 29.07
N ALA A 291 27.47 13.16 28.02
CA ALA A 291 26.87 13.97 26.96
C ALA A 291 25.64 14.74 27.44
N ILE A 292 24.78 14.13 28.29
CA ILE A 292 23.62 14.78 28.90
C ILE A 292 24.04 15.90 29.85
N ASP A 293 25.01 15.66 30.73
CA ASP A 293 25.56 16.69 31.64
C ASP A 293 26.15 17.87 30.83
N GLY A 294 26.82 17.55 29.72
CA GLY A 294 27.36 18.51 28.77
C GLY A 294 26.34 19.42 28.09
N LEU A 295 25.04 19.07 28.06
CA LEU A 295 23.98 19.93 27.51
C LEU A 295 23.81 21.24 28.28
N THR A 296 24.31 21.34 29.52
CA THR A 296 24.20 22.55 30.35
C THR A 296 25.43 23.47 30.26
N GLN A 297 26.41 23.13 29.42
CA GLN A 297 27.65 23.91 29.28
C GLN A 297 27.42 25.38 28.92
N LYS A 298 28.26 26.28 29.45
CA LYS A 298 28.20 27.72 29.14
C LYS A 298 28.47 28.02 27.65
N SER A 299 29.34 27.23 27.02
CA SER A 299 29.70 27.38 25.60
C SER A 299 28.62 26.79 24.68
N ALA A 300 28.08 27.60 23.76
CA ALA A 300 27.12 27.14 22.75
C ALA A 300 27.71 26.02 21.86
N LYS A 301 28.98 26.17 21.43
CA LYS A 301 29.68 25.13 20.66
C LYS A 301 29.81 23.82 21.45
N GLY A 302 30.01 23.90 22.76
CA GLY A 302 30.03 22.74 23.66
C GLY A 302 28.69 22.02 23.70
N ARG A 303 27.59 22.76 23.95
CA ARG A 303 26.22 22.22 23.91
C ARG A 303 25.87 21.59 22.56
N ILE A 304 26.22 22.23 21.45
CA ILE A 304 26.01 21.68 20.09
C ILE A 304 26.73 20.34 19.91
N ILE A 305 27.96 20.20 20.39
CA ILE A 305 28.70 18.92 20.34
C ILE A 305 27.97 17.84 21.16
N CYS A 306 27.46 18.20 22.34
CA CYS A 306 26.69 17.29 23.19
C CYS A 306 25.36 16.87 22.55
N PHE A 307 24.58 17.81 21.98
CA PHE A 307 23.36 17.50 21.21
C PHE A 307 23.66 16.52 20.07
N ASN A 308 24.64 16.81 19.21
CA ASN A 308 25.03 15.90 18.11
C ASN A 308 25.57 14.55 18.61
N GLY A 309 26.16 14.51 19.81
CA GLY A 309 26.63 13.27 20.45
C GLY A 309 25.45 12.37 20.82
N ILE A 310 24.44 12.93 21.51
CA ILE A 310 23.23 12.19 21.90
C ILE A 310 22.41 11.82 20.66
N GLU A 311 22.27 12.71 19.67
CA GLU A 311 21.59 12.40 18.39
C GLU A 311 22.17 11.11 17.75
N LYS A 312 23.50 11.03 17.61
CA LYS A 312 24.16 9.87 17.00
C LYS A 312 23.96 8.59 17.79
N ILE A 313 23.87 8.69 19.12
CA ILE A 313 23.65 7.55 20.02
C ILE A 313 22.20 7.07 19.89
N PHE A 314 21.22 7.98 20.01
CA PHE A 314 19.80 7.67 19.92
C PHE A 314 19.33 7.24 18.53
N ALA A 315 20.12 7.51 17.48
CA ALA A 315 19.84 7.06 16.12
C ALA A 315 20.28 5.60 15.84
N ILE A 316 21.22 5.05 16.63
CA ILE A 316 21.83 3.73 16.38
C ILE A 316 21.61 2.69 17.48
N LYS A 317 21.08 3.10 18.63
CA LYS A 317 20.84 2.28 19.83
C LYS A 317 19.49 2.67 20.42
N TYR A 318 18.79 1.70 21.00
CA TYR A 318 17.50 1.88 21.68
C TYR A 318 17.68 1.54 23.16
N ILE A 319 17.43 2.51 24.04
CA ILE A 319 17.69 2.44 25.49
C ILE A 319 16.55 3.13 26.28
N PRO A 320 15.29 2.64 26.17
CA PRO A 320 14.11 3.33 26.66
C PRO A 320 14.17 3.63 28.16
N ASP A 321 14.47 2.65 29.02
CA ASP A 321 14.46 2.80 30.48
C ASP A 321 15.46 3.88 30.97
N PHE A 322 16.68 3.84 30.42
CA PHE A 322 17.72 4.83 30.72
C PHE A 322 17.29 6.26 30.39
N VAL A 323 16.56 6.43 29.27
CA VAL A 323 16.08 7.72 28.76
C VAL A 323 14.83 8.17 29.52
N GLU A 324 13.94 7.25 29.88
CA GLU A 324 12.73 7.48 30.66
C GLU A 324 13.05 8.09 32.05
N ASP A 325 14.13 7.64 32.70
CA ASP A 325 14.65 8.23 33.95
C ASP A 325 15.16 9.68 33.77
N ARG A 326 15.64 10.03 32.57
CA ARG A 326 16.36 11.28 32.29
C ARG A 326 15.58 12.27 31.41
N LYS A 327 14.38 11.88 30.96
CA LYS A 327 13.54 12.62 30.01
C LYS A 327 13.38 14.10 30.36
N MET A 328 13.11 14.42 31.64
CA MET A 328 12.91 15.79 32.09
C MET A 328 14.15 16.66 31.87
N THR A 329 15.34 16.15 32.18
CA THR A 329 16.62 16.85 31.98
C THR A 329 16.93 17.06 30.50
N ILE A 330 16.66 16.06 29.66
CA ILE A 330 16.89 16.14 28.21
C ILE A 330 15.90 17.13 27.58
N THR A 331 14.62 17.08 27.95
CA THR A 331 13.58 18.00 27.44
C THR A 331 13.83 19.44 27.86
N ASP A 332 14.17 19.71 29.12
CA ASP A 332 14.55 21.05 29.61
C ASP A 332 15.83 21.57 28.90
N ALA A 333 16.79 20.71 28.60
CA ALA A 333 17.95 21.07 27.78
C ALA A 333 17.57 21.41 26.33
N VAL A 334 16.72 20.59 25.68
CA VAL A 334 16.18 20.84 24.34
C VAL A 334 15.38 22.15 24.30
N GLU A 335 14.49 22.36 25.26
CA GLU A 335 13.67 23.58 25.38
C GLU A 335 14.56 24.82 25.52
N ARG A 336 15.62 24.77 26.34
CA ARG A 336 16.63 25.84 26.41
C ARG A 336 17.38 26.04 25.11
N GLY A 337 17.80 24.97 24.43
CA GLY A 337 18.48 25.04 23.13
C GLY A 337 17.62 25.71 22.06
N LEU A 338 16.33 25.43 22.05
CA LEU A 338 15.34 26.08 21.18
C LEU A 338 15.09 27.55 21.56
N LYS A 339 14.84 27.84 22.85
CA LYS A 339 14.49 29.19 23.35
C LYS A 339 15.66 30.19 23.37
N LYS A 340 16.88 29.72 23.71
CA LYS A 340 18.05 30.59 23.95
C LYS A 340 19.18 30.37 22.94
N GLY A 341 19.27 29.19 22.33
CA GLY A 341 20.24 28.90 21.27
C GLY A 341 19.90 29.62 19.97
N ARG A 342 20.81 29.53 18.99
CA ARG A 342 20.64 30.07 17.64
C ARG A 342 21.22 29.13 16.60
N GLY A 343 20.61 29.11 15.41
CA GLY A 343 21.14 28.40 14.24
C GLY A 343 21.30 26.90 14.48
N ASP A 344 22.53 26.42 14.45
CA ASP A 344 22.86 25.00 14.65
C ASP A 344 22.36 24.47 16.00
N GLU A 345 22.40 25.28 17.07
CA GLU A 345 21.93 24.85 18.40
C GLU A 345 20.42 24.58 18.41
N GLN A 346 19.63 25.43 17.74
CA GLN A 346 18.19 25.22 17.59
C GLN A 346 17.90 24.03 16.67
N SER A 347 18.70 23.87 15.61
CA SER A 347 18.59 22.76 14.66
C SER A 347 18.83 21.40 15.35
N THR A 348 19.89 21.29 16.16
CA THR A 348 20.23 20.06 16.86
C THR A 348 19.30 19.79 18.04
N ALA A 349 18.82 20.83 18.74
CA ALA A 349 17.80 20.66 19.77
C ALA A 349 16.47 20.15 19.18
N ALA A 350 16.04 20.67 18.03
CA ALA A 350 14.83 20.23 17.35
C ALA A 350 14.90 18.74 16.95
N ARG A 351 16.02 18.30 16.36
CA ARG A 351 16.24 16.89 16.02
C ARG A 351 16.41 15.98 17.25
N LEU A 352 17.04 16.44 18.32
CA LEU A 352 17.07 15.64 19.55
C LEU A 352 15.66 15.45 20.14
N SER A 353 14.73 16.41 19.96
CA SER A 353 13.34 16.22 20.41
C SER A 353 12.65 15.03 19.74
N THR A 354 12.89 14.80 18.44
CA THR A 354 12.28 13.69 17.70
C THR A 354 12.93 12.36 18.04
N LEU A 355 14.27 12.32 18.20
CA LEU A 355 14.97 11.13 18.67
C LEU A 355 14.58 10.76 20.10
N LEU A 356 14.33 11.75 20.96
CA LEU A 356 13.79 11.51 22.30
C LEU A 356 12.42 10.83 22.23
N CYS A 357 11.52 11.24 21.32
CA CYS A 357 10.24 10.55 21.12
C CYS A 357 10.42 9.11 20.61
N VAL A 358 11.39 8.84 19.72
CA VAL A 358 11.73 7.46 19.29
C VAL A 358 12.25 6.60 20.47
N GLN A 359 13.07 7.17 21.35
CA GLN A 359 13.58 6.44 22.53
C GLN A 359 12.49 6.19 23.58
N LEU A 360 11.63 7.18 23.82
CA LEU A 360 10.54 7.06 24.78
C LEU A 360 9.45 6.09 24.29
N GLY A 361 9.14 6.08 22.99
CA GLY A 361 8.12 5.18 22.40
C GLY A 361 6.68 5.68 22.57
N ALA A 362 5.70 4.78 22.38
CA ALA A 362 4.25 5.06 22.48
C ALA A 362 3.74 5.27 23.94
N PHE A 363 4.50 6.01 24.76
CA PHE A 363 4.22 6.25 26.17
C PHE A 363 3.83 7.71 26.40
N LYS A 364 3.05 7.96 27.47
CA LYS A 364 2.65 9.32 27.92
C LYS A 364 3.82 10.29 28.11
N SER A 365 5.02 9.75 28.36
CA SER A 365 6.27 10.51 28.43
C SER A 365 6.61 11.19 27.10
N ALA A 366 6.44 10.51 25.96
CA ALA A 366 6.68 11.11 24.64
C ALA A 366 5.64 12.19 24.32
N GLU A 367 4.35 11.90 24.54
CA GLU A 367 3.24 12.87 24.37
C GLU A 367 3.50 14.18 25.13
N MET A 368 4.00 14.07 26.37
CA MET A 368 4.36 15.21 27.21
C MET A 368 5.48 16.05 26.59
N VAL A 369 6.54 15.40 26.09
CA VAL A 369 7.65 16.08 25.38
C VAL A 369 7.15 16.79 24.12
N CYS A 370 6.30 16.14 23.32
CA CYS A 370 5.72 16.74 22.12
C CYS A 370 4.92 18.00 22.45
N ARG A 371 4.00 17.91 23.42
CA ARG A 371 3.15 19.03 23.85
C ARG A 371 3.95 20.20 24.38
N ASP A 372 4.91 19.94 25.26
CA ASP A 372 5.66 20.99 25.95
C ASP A 372 6.61 21.73 24.98
N LEU A 373 7.07 21.05 23.91
CA LEU A 373 7.92 21.63 22.86
C LEU A 373 7.15 22.20 21.65
N LYS A 374 5.88 21.80 21.40
CA LYS A 374 5.06 22.23 20.24
C LYS A 374 5.07 23.74 20.05
N SER A 375 4.82 24.51 21.12
CA SER A 375 4.69 25.97 21.05
C SER A 375 5.98 26.68 20.61
N ILE A 376 7.15 26.24 21.11
CA ILE A 376 8.44 26.85 20.76
C ILE A 376 8.91 26.42 19.37
N LEU A 377 8.68 25.16 18.97
CA LEU A 377 8.98 24.70 17.62
C LEU A 377 8.12 25.43 16.57
N THR A 378 6.83 25.61 16.83
CA THR A 378 5.91 26.42 16.00
C THR A 378 6.36 27.86 15.88
N PHE A 379 6.77 28.49 17.00
CA PHE A 379 7.30 29.85 16.99
C PHE A 379 8.55 29.97 16.11
N ILE A 380 9.53 29.07 16.27
CA ILE A 380 10.78 29.12 15.49
C ILE A 380 10.53 28.85 14.01
N ALA A 381 9.69 27.86 13.65
CA ALA A 381 9.36 27.56 12.25
C ALA A 381 8.78 28.77 11.51
N ASN A 382 7.95 29.58 12.19
CA ASN A 382 7.33 30.78 11.62
C ASN A 382 8.20 32.06 11.72
N ASP A 383 9.25 32.06 12.56
CA ASP A 383 10.12 33.21 12.75
C ASP A 383 11.04 33.44 11.54
N ASN A 384 10.71 34.41 10.70
CA ASN A 384 11.52 34.81 9.54
C ASN A 384 12.89 35.42 9.91
N THR A 385 13.18 35.69 11.20
CA THR A 385 14.50 36.12 11.69
C THR A 385 15.38 34.96 12.16
N ALA A 386 14.82 33.76 12.37
CA ALA A 386 15.57 32.55 12.66
C ALA A 386 16.30 32.03 11.40
N SER A 387 17.34 31.21 11.59
CA SER A 387 18.06 30.64 10.44
C SER A 387 17.17 29.69 9.65
N VAL A 388 17.27 29.73 8.32
CA VAL A 388 16.45 28.91 7.41
C VAL A 388 16.59 27.42 7.71
N HIS A 389 17.79 26.97 8.10
CA HIS A 389 18.06 25.61 8.55
C HIS A 389 17.35 25.26 9.87
N ALA A 390 17.41 26.14 10.89
CA ALA A 390 16.73 25.90 12.17
C ALA A 390 15.20 25.82 11.99
N ARG A 391 14.64 26.66 11.11
CA ARG A 391 13.22 26.62 10.73
C ARG A 391 12.86 25.28 10.07
N ALA A 392 13.71 24.79 9.17
CA ALA A 392 13.50 23.53 8.45
C ALA A 392 13.52 22.32 9.41
N GLU A 393 14.46 22.29 10.35
CA GLU A 393 14.50 21.26 11.39
C GLU A 393 13.32 21.39 12.38
N CYS A 394 12.82 22.60 12.69
CA CYS A 394 11.62 22.76 13.49
C CYS A 394 10.35 22.28 12.76
N CYS A 395 10.25 22.48 11.45
CA CYS A 395 9.15 21.91 10.63
C CYS A 395 9.14 20.38 10.70
N TRP A 396 10.31 19.77 10.51
CA TRP A 396 10.48 18.31 10.65
C TRP A 396 10.21 17.82 12.06
N ALA A 397 10.64 18.57 13.08
CA ALA A 397 10.44 18.18 14.47
C ALA A 397 8.96 18.18 14.85
N LEU A 398 8.20 19.20 14.46
CA LEU A 398 6.74 19.22 14.66
C LEU A 398 6.06 18.01 14.02
N ALA A 399 6.36 17.74 12.75
CA ALA A 399 5.70 16.64 12.03
C ALA A 399 6.11 15.25 12.54
N MET A 400 7.40 15.03 12.83
CA MET A 400 7.88 13.75 13.37
C MET A 400 7.38 13.51 14.80
N ASN A 401 7.35 14.53 15.65
CA ASN A 401 6.80 14.40 17.01
C ASN A 401 5.31 14.03 16.96
N GLN A 402 4.54 14.70 16.10
CA GLN A 402 3.12 14.41 15.91
C GLN A 402 2.87 13.04 15.25
N PHE A 403 3.74 12.60 14.32
CA PHE A 403 3.68 11.27 13.71
C PHE A 403 3.98 10.14 14.70
N LEU A 404 4.99 10.32 15.55
CA LEU A 404 5.47 9.29 16.48
C LEU A 404 4.67 9.22 17.78
N SER A 405 4.08 10.32 18.22
CA SER A 405 3.50 10.46 19.57
C SER A 405 2.37 11.50 19.66
N GLY A 406 1.81 11.93 18.52
CA GLY A 406 0.63 12.79 18.49
C GLY A 406 -0.65 11.97 18.64
N ASN A 407 -1.55 12.43 19.50
CA ASN A 407 -2.84 11.78 19.79
C ASN A 407 -4.07 12.66 19.47
N ASP A 408 -3.87 13.95 19.15
CA ASP A 408 -4.94 14.89 18.81
C ASP A 408 -4.89 15.27 17.32
N THR A 409 -5.97 14.99 16.59
CA THR A 409 -6.15 15.37 15.19
C THR A 409 -6.15 16.89 15.01
N THR A 410 -6.58 17.66 16.02
CA THR A 410 -6.53 19.13 16.03
C THR A 410 -5.09 19.62 15.91
N ASP A 411 -4.18 19.06 16.70
CA ASP A 411 -2.75 19.37 16.66
C ASP A 411 -2.13 19.00 15.30
N THR A 412 -2.50 17.85 14.72
CA THR A 412 -2.11 17.46 13.36
C THR A 412 -2.54 18.51 12.34
N MET A 413 -3.79 18.97 12.42
CA MET A 413 -4.36 19.96 11.50
C MET A 413 -3.73 21.36 11.65
N GLU A 414 -3.46 21.83 12.88
CA GLU A 414 -2.76 23.09 13.14
C GLU A 414 -1.34 23.08 12.58
N ILE A 415 -0.58 22.01 12.84
CA ILE A 415 0.78 21.86 12.33
C ILE A 415 0.76 21.76 10.80
N ALA A 416 -0.16 21.00 10.22
CA ALA A 416 -0.29 20.89 8.77
C ALA A 416 -0.64 22.25 8.12
N GLN A 417 -1.52 23.05 8.73
CA GLN A 417 -1.83 24.39 8.26
C GLN A 417 -0.60 25.31 8.32
N LEU A 418 0.16 25.30 9.43
CA LEU A 418 1.42 26.03 9.57
C LEU A 418 2.40 25.66 8.44
N LEU A 419 2.65 24.38 8.22
CA LEU A 419 3.58 23.89 7.20
C LEU A 419 3.13 24.33 5.80
N SER A 420 1.83 24.27 5.49
CA SER A 420 1.27 24.75 4.22
C SER A 420 1.46 26.26 4.01
N SER A 421 1.42 27.06 5.08
CA SER A 421 1.69 28.49 5.02
C SER A 421 3.16 28.78 4.70
N ILE A 422 4.09 27.95 5.20
CA ILE A 422 5.54 28.09 4.96
C ILE A 422 5.85 27.80 3.49
N PHE A 423 5.45 26.63 2.96
CA PHE A 423 5.77 26.29 1.56
C PHE A 423 4.94 27.07 0.52
N SER A 424 3.91 27.82 0.95
CA SER A 424 3.15 28.71 0.06
C SER A 424 4.01 29.75 -0.69
N GLY A 425 5.19 30.09 -0.16
CA GLY A 425 6.17 30.95 -0.83
C GLY A 425 6.76 30.37 -2.13
N SER A 426 6.56 29.07 -2.40
CA SER A 426 6.90 28.42 -3.68
C SER A 426 5.79 28.45 -4.73
N TYR A 427 4.56 28.88 -4.40
CA TYR A 427 3.44 28.94 -5.35
C TYR A 427 3.69 29.97 -6.47
N LEU A 428 2.91 29.87 -7.55
CA LEU A 428 2.96 30.91 -8.59
C LEU A 428 2.42 32.23 -8.02
N LYS A 429 3.08 33.32 -8.40
CA LYS A 429 2.63 34.68 -8.07
C LYS A 429 1.30 34.93 -8.77
N GLY A 430 0.52 35.91 -8.30
CA GLY A 430 -0.82 36.23 -8.83
C GLY A 430 -0.87 36.60 -10.32
N ASN A 431 0.27 36.84 -10.97
CA ASN A 431 0.42 37.04 -12.40
C ASN A 431 0.88 35.77 -13.18
N GLY A 432 0.84 34.60 -12.54
CA GLY A 432 1.33 33.32 -13.11
C GLY A 432 2.85 33.14 -13.13
N ALA A 433 3.62 34.13 -12.64
CA ALA A 433 5.09 34.04 -12.65
C ALA A 433 5.62 33.07 -11.58
N ILE A 434 6.66 32.32 -11.94
CA ILE A 434 7.37 31.38 -11.06
C ILE A 434 7.97 32.13 -9.86
N ALA A 435 7.88 31.55 -8.67
CA ALA A 435 8.51 32.07 -7.46
C ALA A 435 10.05 32.09 -7.60
N ASN A 436 10.66 33.26 -7.39
CA ASN A 436 12.10 33.41 -7.31
C ASN A 436 12.53 33.35 -5.84
N ILE A 437 12.97 32.17 -5.39
CA ILE A 437 13.42 31.89 -4.02
C ILE A 437 14.86 31.36 -4.04
N SER A 438 15.63 31.63 -2.98
CA SER A 438 17.00 31.08 -2.85
C SER A 438 16.98 29.56 -2.64
N PRO A 439 18.10 28.86 -2.92
CA PRO A 439 18.22 27.43 -2.63
C PRO A 439 17.94 27.07 -1.17
N ASP A 440 18.38 27.90 -0.21
CA ASP A 440 18.13 27.66 1.22
C ASP A 440 16.63 27.73 1.56
N VAL A 441 15.92 28.72 1.02
CA VAL A 441 14.47 28.86 1.21
C VAL A 441 13.72 27.72 0.50
N ALA A 442 14.21 27.26 -0.66
CA ALA A 442 13.68 26.07 -1.30
C ALA A 442 13.86 24.81 -0.44
N ALA A 443 15.00 24.66 0.25
CA ALA A 443 15.23 23.55 1.18
C ALA A 443 14.30 23.62 2.42
N LEU A 444 14.00 24.82 2.94
CA LEU A 444 12.96 25.01 3.96
C LEU A 444 11.57 24.61 3.44
N HIS A 445 11.21 25.02 2.22
CA HIS A 445 9.91 24.66 1.63
C HIS A 445 9.81 23.15 1.37
N VAL A 446 10.89 22.49 0.95
CA VAL A 446 11.00 21.02 0.84
C VAL A 446 10.77 20.37 2.19
N ALA A 447 11.47 20.81 3.23
CA ALA A 447 11.28 20.31 4.59
C ALA A 447 9.83 20.45 5.04
N ALA A 448 9.19 21.59 4.76
CA ALA A 448 7.78 21.82 5.08
C ALA A 448 6.81 20.94 4.26
N ILE A 449 7.05 20.73 2.96
CA ILE A 449 6.22 19.85 2.11
C ILE A 449 6.33 18.40 2.57
N SER A 450 7.54 17.89 2.80
CA SER A 450 7.74 16.51 3.27
C SER A 450 7.17 16.29 4.67
N SER A 451 7.34 17.26 5.57
CA SER A 451 6.73 17.26 6.91
C SER A 451 5.20 17.25 6.83
N TRP A 452 4.62 18.08 5.95
CA TRP A 452 3.17 18.14 5.73
C TRP A 452 2.64 16.83 5.14
N THR A 453 3.35 16.26 4.17
CA THR A 453 3.00 14.99 3.52
C THR A 453 3.01 13.83 4.53
N LEU A 454 3.99 13.79 5.44
CA LEU A 454 4.02 12.81 6.53
C LEU A 454 2.75 12.91 7.39
N LEU A 455 2.30 14.11 7.75
CA LEU A 455 1.09 14.31 8.53
C LEU A 455 -0.19 13.87 7.79
N LEU A 456 -0.23 13.96 6.46
CA LEU A 456 -1.35 13.39 5.70
C LEU A 456 -1.47 11.88 5.89
N THR A 457 -0.35 11.15 6.05
CA THR A 457 -0.36 9.69 6.22
C THR A 457 -0.98 9.20 7.54
N VAL A 458 -1.28 10.11 8.48
CA VAL A 458 -1.98 9.82 9.75
C VAL A 458 -3.36 10.48 9.84
N LEU A 459 -3.83 11.13 8.78
CA LEU A 459 -5.23 11.57 8.64
C LEU A 459 -6.07 10.44 8.03
N SER A 460 -7.39 10.44 8.28
CA SER A 460 -8.25 9.44 7.66
C SER A 460 -8.43 9.71 6.15
N SER A 461 -8.62 8.64 5.36
CA SER A 461 -8.95 8.73 3.94
C SER A 461 -10.17 9.65 3.68
N ALA A 462 -11.13 9.68 4.62
CA ALA A 462 -12.31 10.54 4.57
C ALA A 462 -11.99 12.04 4.80
N ASP A 463 -11.06 12.36 5.70
CA ASP A 463 -10.61 13.73 5.92
C ASP A 463 -9.87 14.26 4.69
N ILE A 464 -8.97 13.47 4.11
CA ILE A 464 -8.26 13.83 2.87
C ILE A 464 -9.23 14.11 1.73
N TYR A 465 -10.20 13.22 1.49
CA TYR A 465 -11.25 13.41 0.49
C TYR A 465 -12.03 14.72 0.70
N ASN A 466 -12.34 15.07 1.94
CA ASN A 466 -13.09 16.28 2.28
C ASN A 466 -12.26 17.57 2.31
N LEU A 467 -10.95 17.50 2.53
CA LEU A 467 -10.09 18.66 2.70
C LEU A 467 -9.32 19.04 1.43
N LEU A 468 -8.97 18.07 0.58
CA LEU A 468 -8.00 18.24 -0.51
C LEU A 468 -8.59 18.06 -1.91
N ALA A 469 -9.86 18.37 -2.13
CA ALA A 469 -10.48 18.36 -3.46
C ALA A 469 -10.09 19.60 -4.31
N SER A 470 -10.06 19.47 -5.64
CA SER A 470 -9.68 20.53 -6.58
C SER A 470 -10.67 21.71 -6.59
N GLY A 471 -11.96 21.42 -6.38
CA GLY A 471 -13.04 22.40 -6.27
C GLY A 471 -13.25 23.01 -4.89
N ARG A 472 -12.49 22.60 -3.86
CA ARG A 472 -12.61 23.15 -2.50
C ARG A 472 -11.56 24.23 -2.23
N THR A 473 -12.00 25.33 -1.64
CA THR A 473 -11.15 26.46 -1.22
C THR A 473 -11.24 26.65 0.30
N ASN A 474 -10.87 25.62 1.06
CA ASN A 474 -10.79 25.71 2.52
C ASN A 474 -9.52 26.45 2.94
N SER A 475 -9.60 27.38 3.87
CA SER A 475 -8.44 28.18 4.34
C SER A 475 -7.40 27.39 5.16
N TYR A 476 -7.68 26.11 5.45
CA TYR A 476 -6.87 25.25 6.32
C TYR A 476 -5.88 24.36 5.56
N MET A 477 -6.15 24.06 4.28
CA MET A 477 -5.37 23.14 3.47
C MET A 477 -5.19 23.67 2.04
N PRO A 478 -4.06 23.39 1.37
CA PRO A 478 -3.82 23.82 0.00
C PRO A 478 -4.70 23.03 -0.97
N SER A 479 -5.33 23.71 -1.94
CA SER A 479 -6.03 23.01 -3.03
C SER A 479 -5.04 22.29 -3.96
N LEU A 480 -5.50 21.23 -4.64
CA LEU A 480 -4.67 20.48 -5.59
C LEU A 480 -4.04 21.37 -6.68
N ASN A 481 -4.75 22.44 -7.07
CA ASN A 481 -4.23 23.44 -7.99
C ASN A 481 -2.95 24.13 -7.48
N ARG A 482 -2.88 24.44 -6.17
CA ARG A 482 -1.67 25.02 -5.55
C ARG A 482 -0.53 24.01 -5.43
N LEU A 483 -0.83 22.74 -5.19
CA LEU A 483 0.20 21.69 -5.19
C LEU A 483 0.75 21.46 -6.61
N ARG A 484 -0.11 21.48 -7.64
CA ARG A 484 0.26 21.42 -9.06
C ARG A 484 1.14 22.60 -9.51
N GLU A 485 1.01 23.77 -8.89
CA GLU A 485 1.92 24.91 -9.12
C GLU A 485 3.36 24.61 -8.69
N LEU A 486 3.56 23.86 -7.58
CA LEU A 486 4.90 23.52 -7.05
C LEU A 486 5.71 22.66 -8.04
N LEU A 487 5.06 21.85 -8.87
CA LEU A 487 5.68 21.08 -9.95
C LEU A 487 6.38 21.95 -11.00
N LYS A 488 6.06 23.25 -11.07
CA LYS A 488 6.70 24.24 -11.96
C LYS A 488 7.89 24.97 -11.30
N SER A 489 8.22 24.66 -10.05
CA SER A 489 9.36 25.23 -9.32
C SER A 489 10.68 25.03 -10.09
N PRO A 490 11.63 25.98 -10.06
CA PRO A 490 12.95 25.78 -10.67
C PRO A 490 13.81 24.78 -9.88
N HIS A 491 13.57 24.66 -8.57
CA HIS A 491 14.30 23.78 -7.66
C HIS A 491 13.82 22.34 -7.78
N LEU A 492 14.74 21.38 -7.96
CA LEU A 492 14.41 19.97 -8.17
C LEU A 492 13.61 19.40 -7.01
N ASP A 493 14.12 19.54 -5.80
CA ASP A 493 13.58 18.85 -4.63
C ASP A 493 12.16 19.33 -4.29
N VAL A 494 11.84 20.60 -4.55
CA VAL A 494 10.46 21.13 -4.44
C VAL A 494 9.51 20.41 -5.39
N ARG A 495 9.95 20.10 -6.63
CA ARG A 495 9.13 19.33 -7.58
C ARG A 495 8.95 17.89 -7.09
N LEU A 496 10.02 17.24 -6.65
CA LEU A 496 9.98 15.86 -6.13
C LEU A 496 9.02 15.74 -4.94
N SER A 497 9.19 16.58 -3.91
CA SER A 497 8.34 16.56 -2.71
C SER A 497 6.87 16.88 -3.03
N ALA A 498 6.60 17.78 -3.98
CA ALA A 498 5.22 18.06 -4.42
C ALA A 498 4.60 16.89 -5.20
N GLY A 499 5.39 16.16 -5.99
CA GLY A 499 4.95 14.95 -6.68
C GLY A 499 4.64 13.81 -5.71
N GLU A 500 5.50 13.59 -4.72
CA GLU A 500 5.29 12.61 -3.65
C GLU A 500 4.07 12.97 -2.79
N ALA A 501 3.87 14.25 -2.47
CA ALA A 501 2.68 14.75 -1.79
C ALA A 501 1.40 14.44 -2.58
N LEU A 502 1.39 14.69 -3.90
CA LEU A 502 0.26 14.35 -4.76
C LEU A 502 0.00 12.84 -4.78
N ALA A 503 1.04 12.00 -4.84
CA ALA A 503 0.87 10.55 -4.81
C ALA A 503 0.21 10.06 -3.51
N VAL A 504 0.64 10.56 -2.34
CA VAL A 504 0.01 10.28 -1.04
C VAL A 504 -1.45 10.74 -0.99
N ILE A 505 -1.76 11.94 -1.51
CA ILE A 505 -3.13 12.46 -1.56
C ILE A 505 -4.04 11.60 -2.45
N PHE A 506 -3.56 11.17 -3.61
CA PHE A 506 -4.31 10.26 -4.48
C PHE A 506 -4.47 8.87 -3.87
N GLU A 507 -3.51 8.37 -3.09
CA GLU A 507 -3.65 7.10 -2.35
C GLU A 507 -4.78 7.14 -1.33
N LEU A 508 -4.75 8.13 -0.44
CA LEU A 508 -5.76 8.29 0.61
C LEU A 508 -7.13 8.68 0.00
N GLY A 509 -7.14 9.53 -1.03
CA GLY A 509 -8.36 9.91 -1.74
C GLY A 509 -9.01 8.74 -2.49
N ARG A 510 -8.23 7.93 -3.24
CA ARG A 510 -8.72 6.73 -3.95
C ARG A 510 -9.10 5.58 -3.02
N ASP A 511 -8.54 5.54 -1.82
CA ASP A 511 -8.95 4.58 -0.80
C ASP A 511 -10.37 4.83 -0.30
N PHE A 512 -10.72 6.11 -0.11
CA PHE A 512 -12.09 6.54 0.22
C PHE A 512 -13.05 6.45 -0.97
N SER A 513 -12.67 6.97 -2.16
CA SER A 513 -13.50 6.96 -3.37
C SER A 513 -12.64 6.75 -4.62
N CYS A 514 -12.85 5.66 -5.35
CA CYS A 514 -11.99 5.25 -6.47
C CYS A 514 -11.89 6.25 -7.63
N ASP A 515 -12.90 7.12 -7.79
CA ASP A 515 -13.01 8.17 -8.79
C ASP A 515 -12.37 9.51 -8.37
N TYR A 516 -11.73 9.55 -7.19
CA TYR A 516 -11.19 10.77 -6.58
C TYR A 516 -10.35 11.60 -7.55
N GLU A 517 -10.87 12.78 -7.88
CA GLU A 517 -10.22 13.81 -8.69
C GLU A 517 -9.74 13.32 -10.06
N GLN A 518 -10.36 12.28 -10.61
CA GLN A 518 -9.97 11.65 -11.87
C GLN A 518 -9.97 12.63 -13.06
N ASN A 519 -11.00 13.48 -13.17
CA ASN A 519 -11.05 14.52 -14.22
C ASN A 519 -9.95 15.57 -14.08
N TRP A 520 -9.62 15.98 -12.84
CA TRP A 520 -8.54 16.93 -12.57
C TRP A 520 -7.16 16.29 -12.79
N ALA A 521 -7.04 14.97 -12.57
CA ALA A 521 -5.82 14.22 -12.79
C ALA A 521 -5.37 14.20 -14.26
N LEU A 522 -6.29 14.34 -15.23
CA LEU A 522 -5.95 14.40 -16.66
C LEU A 522 -4.97 15.54 -16.99
N ASP A 523 -5.23 16.75 -16.49
CA ASP A 523 -4.29 17.88 -16.62
C ASP A 523 -2.95 17.60 -15.91
N LEU A 524 -3.00 16.92 -14.76
CA LEU A 524 -1.79 16.60 -13.98
C LEU A 524 -0.92 15.58 -14.73
N ILE A 525 -1.53 14.57 -15.35
CA ILE A 525 -0.85 13.51 -16.12
C ILE A 525 0.04 14.11 -17.21
N GLU A 526 -0.40 15.13 -17.94
CA GLU A 526 0.42 15.77 -18.97
C GLU A 526 1.65 16.49 -18.38
N ILE A 527 1.50 17.16 -17.23
CA ILE A 527 2.64 17.75 -16.49
C ILE A 527 3.60 16.66 -15.99
N LEU A 528 3.07 15.54 -15.50
CA LEU A 528 3.87 14.40 -15.03
C LEU A 528 4.63 13.75 -16.20
N LYS A 529 4.04 13.64 -17.41
CA LYS A 529 4.68 13.15 -18.64
C LYS A 529 5.86 14.03 -19.06
N GLU A 530 5.72 15.36 -19.00
CA GLU A 530 6.85 16.27 -19.25
C GLU A 530 7.99 16.07 -18.24
N LEU A 531 7.67 15.93 -16.95
CA LEU A 531 8.66 15.75 -15.88
C LEU A 531 9.35 14.37 -15.93
N ALA A 532 8.62 13.31 -16.31
CA ALA A 532 9.08 11.94 -16.50
C ALA A 532 9.97 11.75 -17.75
N THR A 533 9.86 12.64 -18.73
CA THR A 533 10.64 12.62 -19.99
C THR A 533 11.72 13.70 -20.09
N ASP A 534 11.79 14.62 -19.12
CA ASP A 534 12.62 15.84 -19.10
C ASP A 534 13.97 15.75 -19.84
N SER A 535 14.02 16.47 -20.97
CA SER A 535 15.17 16.57 -21.86
C SER A 535 15.98 17.86 -21.69
N ASN A 536 15.60 18.72 -20.75
CA ASN A 536 16.15 20.08 -20.59
C ASN A 536 17.64 20.08 -20.24
N LYS A 537 18.48 20.34 -21.25
CA LYS A 537 19.95 20.28 -21.14
C LYS A 537 20.56 21.26 -20.14
N TYR A 538 19.85 22.34 -19.77
CA TYR A 538 20.30 23.34 -18.79
C TYR A 538 20.32 22.82 -17.34
N ARG A 539 19.60 21.73 -17.03
CA ARG A 539 19.62 21.08 -15.70
C ARG A 539 20.84 20.16 -15.55
N ALA A 540 21.23 19.75 -14.34
CA ALA A 540 22.33 18.80 -14.21
C ALA A 540 21.92 17.40 -14.71
N LYS A 541 22.92 16.57 -15.08
CA LYS A 541 22.66 15.20 -15.59
C LYS A 541 22.06 14.29 -14.51
N LYS A 542 22.56 14.41 -13.28
CA LYS A 542 22.04 13.75 -12.07
C LYS A 542 20.57 14.13 -11.87
N ASP A 543 20.29 15.43 -11.71
CA ASP A 543 18.95 15.99 -11.49
C ASP A 543 17.92 15.48 -12.49
N ARG A 544 18.26 15.46 -13.80
CA ARG A 544 17.37 14.90 -14.84
C ARG A 544 17.15 13.39 -14.70
N LYS A 545 18.15 12.61 -14.26
CA LYS A 545 17.95 11.17 -14.04
C LYS A 545 17.08 10.95 -12.80
N GLN A 546 17.31 11.71 -11.71
CA GLN A 546 16.50 11.65 -10.48
C GLN A 546 15.05 12.04 -10.73
N GLN A 547 14.82 13.20 -11.35
CA GLN A 547 13.48 13.68 -11.68
C GLN A 547 12.73 12.68 -12.54
N ARG A 548 13.28 12.30 -13.70
CA ARG A 548 12.56 11.45 -14.65
C ARG A 548 12.17 10.12 -14.04
N ALA A 549 13.02 9.56 -13.19
CA ALA A 549 12.78 8.23 -12.65
C ALA A 549 11.87 8.24 -11.41
N ASN A 550 11.84 9.31 -10.61
CA ASN A 550 10.81 9.51 -9.58
C ASN A 550 9.43 9.82 -10.23
N PHE A 551 9.38 10.73 -11.21
CA PHE A 551 8.14 11.10 -11.89
C PHE A 551 7.56 10.02 -12.81
N ARG A 552 8.34 9.01 -13.22
CA ARG A 552 7.79 7.79 -13.85
C ARG A 552 6.98 6.97 -12.88
N ASP A 553 7.48 6.76 -11.66
CA ASP A 553 6.78 6.00 -10.63
C ASP A 553 5.47 6.72 -10.26
N ILE A 554 5.50 8.06 -10.09
CA ILE A 554 4.31 8.88 -9.83
C ILE A 554 3.35 8.86 -11.02
N LEU A 555 3.83 9.10 -12.25
CA LEU A 555 2.98 9.09 -13.44
C LEU A 555 2.25 7.76 -13.57
N ARG A 556 2.98 6.64 -13.47
CA ARG A 556 2.40 5.30 -13.57
C ARG A 556 1.35 5.05 -12.49
N TYR A 557 1.58 5.53 -11.27
CA TYR A 557 0.60 5.43 -10.21
C TYR A 557 -0.65 6.31 -10.45
N ILE A 558 -0.47 7.56 -10.90
CA ILE A 558 -1.60 8.47 -11.16
C ILE A 558 -2.40 8.05 -12.41
N GLU A 559 -1.75 7.54 -13.46
CA GLU A 559 -2.38 7.17 -14.73
C GLU A 559 -2.91 5.72 -14.74
N GLU A 560 -2.21 4.75 -14.13
CA GLU A 560 -2.52 3.31 -14.20
C GLU A 560 -2.99 2.68 -12.87
N ASP A 561 -3.01 3.45 -11.76
CA ASP A 561 -3.20 2.96 -10.36
C ASP A 561 -2.16 1.92 -9.91
N ILE A 562 -1.01 1.83 -10.59
CA ILE A 562 0.06 0.88 -10.27
C ILE A 562 1.03 1.47 -9.26
N VAL A 563 0.91 1.01 -8.01
CA VAL A 563 1.83 1.32 -6.91
C VAL A 563 3.19 0.61 -7.11
N PRO A 564 4.33 1.30 -6.92
CA PRO A 564 5.64 0.63 -6.93
C PRO A 564 5.85 -0.19 -5.64
N GLU A 565 5.97 -1.51 -5.76
CA GLU A 565 6.34 -2.37 -4.64
C GLU A 565 7.77 -2.07 -4.15
N MET A 566 7.92 -1.84 -2.84
CA MET A 566 9.21 -1.71 -2.17
C MET A 566 9.27 -2.63 -0.96
N HIS A 567 10.42 -3.29 -0.75
CA HIS A 567 10.65 -4.11 0.43
C HIS A 567 12.07 -3.87 0.97
N VAL A 568 12.21 -3.92 2.29
CA VAL A 568 13.46 -3.66 3.01
C VAL A 568 13.76 -4.85 3.90
N ARG A 569 14.88 -5.54 3.68
CA ARG A 569 15.35 -6.60 4.58
C ARG A 569 16.18 -6.01 5.71
N PHE A 570 15.85 -6.38 6.94
CA PHE A 570 16.61 -6.00 8.14
C PHE A 570 16.74 -7.24 9.03
N GLY A 571 17.98 -7.63 9.39
CA GLY A 571 18.23 -8.88 10.10
C GLY A 571 17.67 -10.10 9.36
N GLN A 572 16.74 -10.81 10.01
CA GLN A 572 16.04 -11.98 9.45
C GLN A 572 14.65 -11.63 8.87
N GLU A 573 14.22 -10.38 8.98
CA GLU A 573 12.86 -9.93 8.66
C GLU A 573 12.84 -9.08 7.38
N ILE A 574 11.64 -8.91 6.80
CA ILE A 574 11.41 -8.10 5.61
C ILE A 574 10.21 -7.19 5.86
N LEU A 575 10.45 -5.88 5.84
CA LEU A 575 9.42 -4.85 5.84
C LEU A 575 8.90 -4.68 4.40
N TYR A 576 7.61 -4.91 4.20
CA TYR A 576 6.92 -4.66 2.94
C TYR A 576 6.26 -3.28 2.96
N LEU A 577 6.67 -2.39 2.07
CA LEU A 577 6.14 -1.04 1.93
C LEU A 577 5.15 -1.02 0.75
N GLY A 578 3.89 -1.35 1.06
CA GLY A 578 2.77 -1.15 0.14
C GLY A 578 2.30 0.30 0.22
N GLY A 579 2.39 1.03 -0.90
CA GLY A 579 1.86 2.39 -1.00
C GLY A 579 2.87 3.50 -0.74
N TRP A 580 2.49 4.70 -1.16
CA TRP A 580 3.19 5.95 -0.96
C TRP A 580 3.13 6.42 0.49
N CYS A 581 2.08 6.10 1.25
CA CYS A 581 1.97 6.42 2.68
C CYS A 581 3.06 5.69 3.48
N ALA A 582 3.10 4.36 3.40
CA ALA A 582 4.11 3.55 4.07
C ALA A 582 5.54 3.93 3.65
N ARG A 583 5.76 4.18 2.35
CA ARG A 583 7.05 4.66 1.82
C ARG A 583 7.44 6.04 2.38
N THR A 584 6.49 6.96 2.53
CA THR A 584 6.71 8.30 3.12
C THR A 584 7.12 8.20 4.58
N GLN A 585 6.38 7.40 5.37
CA GLN A 585 6.68 7.14 6.77
C GLN A 585 8.06 6.50 6.95
N TYR A 586 8.38 5.47 6.16
CA TYR A 586 9.70 4.85 6.16
C TYR A 586 10.83 5.82 5.79
N ASN A 587 10.65 6.63 4.75
CA ASN A 587 11.64 7.64 4.35
C ASN A 587 11.87 8.69 5.44
N ALA A 588 10.82 9.08 6.17
CA ALA A 588 10.93 10.01 7.29
C ALA A 588 11.72 9.40 8.48
N CYS A 589 11.48 8.12 8.79
CA CYS A 589 12.28 7.36 9.76
C CYS A 589 13.75 7.21 9.31
N CYS A 590 14.01 6.94 8.03
CA CYS A 590 15.36 6.90 7.45
C CYS A 590 16.09 8.23 7.56
N ARG A 591 15.41 9.37 7.33
CA ARG A 591 15.99 10.70 7.53
C ARG A 591 16.42 10.92 8.98
N LEU A 592 15.64 10.41 9.93
CA LEU A 592 15.87 10.59 11.37
C LEU A 592 16.97 9.65 11.93
N LEU A 593 16.92 8.36 11.57
CA LEU A 593 17.76 7.32 12.17
C LEU A 593 18.99 6.94 11.32
N GLY A 594 19.01 7.34 10.05
CA GLY A 594 20.13 7.08 9.14
C GLY A 594 20.49 5.59 9.08
N THR A 595 21.74 5.26 9.38
CA THR A 595 22.24 3.88 9.36
C THR A 595 21.65 2.98 10.44
N GLY A 596 21.05 3.53 11.50
CA GLY A 596 20.47 2.75 12.59
C GLY A 596 19.02 2.31 12.37
N ILE A 597 18.38 2.71 11.25
CA ILE A 597 16.99 2.32 10.94
C ILE A 597 16.75 0.80 11.07
N ASN A 598 17.68 -0.03 10.58
CA ASN A 598 17.56 -1.49 10.64
C ASN A 598 17.58 -2.04 12.09
N PHE A 599 18.32 -1.39 12.99
CA PHE A 599 18.35 -1.74 14.41
C PHE A 599 17.02 -1.36 15.07
N HIS A 600 16.51 -0.15 14.81
CA HIS A 600 15.23 0.28 15.36
C HIS A 600 14.04 -0.52 14.80
N LEU A 601 14.04 -0.96 13.54
CA LEU A 601 12.99 -1.86 13.02
C LEU A 601 12.98 -3.23 13.74
N ALA A 602 14.14 -3.72 14.18
CA ALA A 602 14.23 -4.97 14.93
C ALA A 602 13.85 -4.81 16.42
N GLU A 603 14.31 -3.74 17.07
CA GLU A 603 14.32 -3.58 18.53
C GLU A 603 13.33 -2.56 19.09
N ASN A 604 12.95 -1.54 18.33
CA ASN A 604 12.14 -0.43 18.83
C ASN A 604 10.64 -0.74 18.68
N GLN A 605 9.95 -0.89 19.80
CA GLN A 605 8.54 -1.28 19.83
C GLN A 605 7.63 -0.30 19.06
N LEU A 606 7.86 1.01 19.17
CA LEU A 606 7.08 2.02 18.45
C LEU A 606 7.22 1.86 16.92
N LEU A 607 8.44 1.66 16.41
CA LEU A 607 8.62 1.43 14.97
C LEU A 607 8.04 0.09 14.52
N ARG A 608 8.12 -0.95 15.35
CA ARG A 608 7.48 -2.25 15.06
C ARG A 608 5.95 -2.15 14.99
N GLU A 609 5.34 -1.33 15.82
CA GLU A 609 3.90 -1.04 15.78
C GLU A 609 3.51 -0.23 14.53
N ILE A 610 4.22 0.88 14.26
CA ILE A 610 4.02 1.74 13.07
C ILE A 610 4.09 0.93 11.76
N PHE A 611 5.07 0.03 11.63
CA PHE A 611 5.28 -0.77 10.42
C PHE A 611 4.65 -2.17 10.48
N HIS A 612 3.81 -2.43 11.49
CA HIS A 612 3.08 -3.69 11.68
C HIS A 612 3.95 -4.97 11.63
N LEU A 613 5.18 -4.88 12.15
CA LEU A 613 6.16 -5.97 12.18
C LEU A 613 5.88 -7.02 13.29
N GLY A 614 4.86 -6.78 14.12
CA GLY A 614 4.48 -7.66 15.24
C GLY A 614 5.48 -7.64 16.40
N ASN A 615 5.62 -8.77 17.08
CA ASN A 615 6.57 -8.94 18.20
C ASN A 615 8.00 -9.18 17.69
N LYS A 616 9.00 -8.74 18.46
CA LYS A 616 10.42 -9.00 18.19
C LYS A 616 10.69 -10.49 17.94
N VAL A 617 11.30 -10.80 16.81
CA VAL A 617 11.84 -12.13 16.52
C VAL A 617 13.09 -12.35 17.37
N LEU A 618 13.01 -13.27 18.33
CA LEU A 618 14.20 -13.73 19.05
C LEU A 618 15.09 -14.56 18.10
N PRO A 619 16.42 -14.38 18.13
CA PRO A 619 17.32 -15.17 17.29
C PRO A 619 17.15 -16.67 17.61
N PRO A 620 17.08 -17.55 16.60
CA PRO A 620 16.98 -18.98 16.85
C PRO A 620 18.22 -19.48 17.60
N PRO A 621 18.08 -20.36 18.61
CA PRO A 621 19.19 -20.80 19.48
C PRO A 621 20.29 -21.60 18.75
N VAL A 622 20.11 -21.89 17.46
CA VAL A 622 21.14 -22.47 16.59
C VAL A 622 21.12 -21.73 15.26
N THR A 623 22.17 -20.94 14.98
CA THR A 623 22.43 -20.42 13.65
C THR A 623 22.94 -21.54 12.74
N ILE A 624 22.01 -22.24 12.07
CA ILE A 624 22.33 -23.23 11.04
C ILE A 624 22.97 -22.49 9.85
N LYS A 625 24.31 -22.35 9.87
CA LYS A 625 25.08 -21.74 8.79
C LYS A 625 24.91 -22.59 7.53
N THR A 626 24.10 -22.12 6.57
CA THR A 626 23.96 -22.73 5.24
C THR A 626 25.34 -22.93 4.61
N SER A 627 25.58 -24.11 4.06
CA SER A 627 26.93 -24.49 3.64
C SER A 627 27.38 -23.68 2.42
N LYS A 628 28.70 -23.48 2.27
CA LYS A 628 29.26 -22.80 1.09
C LYS A 628 28.86 -23.50 -0.21
N LEU A 629 28.73 -24.83 -0.20
CA LEU A 629 28.27 -25.62 -1.33
C LEU A 629 26.80 -25.33 -1.67
N GLU A 630 25.93 -25.31 -0.67
CA GLU A 630 24.49 -25.05 -0.80
C GLU A 630 24.21 -23.66 -1.39
N ARG A 631 24.87 -22.60 -0.88
CA ARG A 631 24.77 -21.24 -1.47
C ARG A 631 25.28 -21.21 -2.91
N THR A 632 26.36 -21.93 -3.21
CA THR A 632 26.93 -22.02 -4.56
C THR A 632 25.95 -22.69 -5.53
N LEU A 633 25.33 -23.80 -5.13
CA LEU A 633 24.32 -24.52 -5.92
C LEU A 633 23.06 -23.69 -6.14
N MET A 634 22.60 -23.00 -5.10
CA MET A 634 21.44 -22.11 -5.16
C MET A 634 21.69 -20.92 -6.11
N ASN A 635 22.84 -20.26 -6.00
CA ASN A 635 23.23 -19.18 -6.91
C ASN A 635 23.42 -19.66 -8.36
N ALA A 636 23.96 -20.86 -8.57
CA ALA A 636 24.07 -21.47 -9.89
C ALA A 636 22.69 -21.79 -10.50
N ALA A 637 21.75 -22.31 -9.69
CA ALA A 637 20.37 -22.55 -10.12
C ALA A 637 19.65 -21.24 -10.49
N ALA A 638 19.76 -20.20 -9.66
CA ALA A 638 19.20 -18.87 -9.93
C ALA A 638 19.82 -18.21 -11.17
N PHE A 639 21.14 -18.32 -11.37
CA PHE A 639 21.81 -17.84 -12.58
C PHE A 639 21.35 -18.58 -13.84
N LYS A 640 21.22 -19.91 -13.77
CA LYS A 640 20.71 -20.74 -14.88
C LYS A 640 19.26 -20.37 -15.22
N ALA A 641 18.39 -20.23 -14.22
CA ALA A 641 17.00 -19.80 -14.42
C ALA A 641 16.90 -18.41 -15.07
N ARG A 642 17.64 -17.41 -14.55
CA ARG A 642 17.72 -16.06 -15.14
C ARG A 642 18.24 -16.08 -16.58
N THR A 643 19.22 -16.92 -16.88
CA THR A 643 19.79 -17.07 -18.23
C THR A 643 18.79 -17.68 -19.21
N ILE A 644 18.10 -18.77 -18.82
CA ILE A 644 17.05 -19.40 -19.63
C ILE A 644 15.92 -18.40 -19.93
N GLN A 645 15.44 -17.67 -18.91
CA GLN A 645 14.35 -16.70 -19.07
C GLN A 645 14.76 -15.47 -19.91
N ARG A 646 16.00 -15.00 -19.78
CA ARG A 646 16.53 -13.91 -20.62
C ARG A 646 16.78 -14.34 -22.07
N ASN A 647 17.23 -15.57 -22.31
CA ASN A 647 17.48 -16.07 -23.66
C ASN A 647 16.19 -16.07 -24.52
N LYS A 648 15.02 -16.43 -23.95
CA LYS A 648 13.70 -16.32 -24.63
C LYS A 648 13.39 -14.91 -25.18
N ASN A 649 14.00 -13.86 -24.60
CA ASN A 649 13.77 -12.46 -24.96
C ASN A 649 14.96 -11.81 -25.67
N ARG A 650 16.13 -12.45 -25.72
CA ARG A 650 17.35 -11.88 -26.34
C ARG A 650 17.22 -11.78 -27.86
N ASP A 651 16.59 -12.76 -28.49
CA ASP A 651 16.45 -12.79 -29.95
C ASP A 651 15.38 -11.82 -30.50
N LYS A 652 14.64 -11.11 -29.62
CA LYS A 652 13.67 -10.06 -30.02
C LYS A 652 14.30 -8.87 -30.77
N ARG A 653 15.63 -8.77 -30.81
CA ARG A 653 16.38 -7.78 -31.63
C ARG A 653 17.39 -8.44 -32.58
N SER A 654 17.36 -9.77 -32.72
CA SER A 654 18.21 -10.48 -33.68
C SER A 654 17.68 -10.21 -35.09
N ALA A 655 18.55 -9.76 -36.00
CA ALA A 655 18.18 -9.42 -37.38
C ALA A 655 17.55 -10.59 -38.16
N ALA A 656 17.74 -11.83 -37.70
CA ALA A 656 17.11 -13.04 -38.24
C ALA A 656 15.60 -13.18 -37.96
N MET A 657 15.01 -12.29 -37.15
CA MET A 657 13.55 -12.22 -36.91
C MET A 657 12.93 -10.85 -37.27
N ALA A 658 13.63 -10.04 -38.09
CA ALA A 658 12.99 -8.94 -38.80
C ALA A 658 12.28 -9.49 -40.06
N PRO A 659 11.05 -9.04 -40.38
CA PRO A 659 10.32 -9.44 -41.59
C PRO A 659 10.91 -8.84 -42.87
#